data_AF-A0AA89B5W5-F1
#
_entry.id   AF-A0AA89B5W5-F1
#
_cell.length_a   1.000
_cell.length_b   1.000
_cell.length_c   1.000
_cell.angle_alpha   90.00
_cell.angle_beta   90.00
_cell.angle_gamma   90.00
#
_symmetry.space_group_name_H-M   'P 1'
#
loop_
_entity.id
_entity.type
_entity.pdbx_description
1 polymer ?
#
loop_
_entity_poly.entity_id
_entity_poly.type
_entity_poly.pdbx_seq_one_letter_code
_entity_poly.pdbx_strand_id
1 'polypeptide(L)'
;MEIKGCAAEFTKKDHSNNQTHDASLRSNLGISDCSVRLFFGSQGPSAEGETCVTNRNCDAGLHCGTCRANGAVRPRCTRIRPVNPIAKVKGLPFNRYAWLTTHNSFARDGVDSATGSIILAATNQEDTITSQLKNGVRGLMLDMYDFKNDIWLCHGECFDYTAFQPAIKVLKEIRVFLEASPSEIITIIIEDYVTSPKGLTKVFDAAGLRKFWFPVSRMPRNGEDWPTVDDMVQKNQRLVVFTSIAAKESSEGIAYEWRYLVENQYGDGGMKAGSCPNRKESSPMSMKKRSLVLMNFFPSDPNISQACKENSDPLISMMSTCHEAAGERWPNFIAVNFYKRSDGGGAAEAVDMANGQLVCGCANIAHCKVCNRHCNLIYSLPFFFFFNIKNRGFDLQTQLLEHATCMAAEAQELGSETSSADMNSSAIHPVVEVKLMLNLIVATLFVGALFLGCSSGSEVSSSHFSLFASQNLYGLTDQLHCCLTGRPIMRRRQKLRRRPTLRNLHRRRQRPAPLYSRSAYQSHFKAATFLSLKCCLCAFSNEQFQVKGLPFNRYTWLTTHNAFARLGQKSATGSVILSPTNQQDTVTSQLNNGVRGLMLDMYDFNNDIWLCHSFGGKCYNFTAFQPAVNVLKEIQVFLEANPSEIVTIMIEDYVTSPKGLTKVFDAAGLRKFWFPVSRMPKNGGNWPTVDDMVRQNQRLVVFTSKSAKETSEGIAYEWRYVVENQYGDGGMKAGSCPNRAESSPMNVITRSLVLMNYFPDNPDLAQACKHNSAPLISMMNTCYQAAGNRWPNFITVDFYKRSDGGGAPAAVDMGNGQLVCGCTNIGYCKANMTFGACDIPEDTVAPTALPGNETNFAAVHSRPIQLQWLLGGLLMILTLSLS
;
A
#
# COMPACT_ATOMS: atom_id res chain seq x y z
N MET A 1 -59.76 5.44 -32.32
CA MET A 1 -60.58 4.31 -32.83
C MET A 1 -60.38 3.12 -31.91
N GLU A 2 -61.36 2.22 -31.89
CA GLU A 2 -61.49 1.17 -30.87
C GLU A 2 -60.84 -0.19 -31.22
N ILE A 3 -60.71 -1.01 -30.16
CA ILE A 3 -61.16 -2.41 -30.08
C ILE A 3 -60.14 -3.57 -30.24
N LYS A 4 -60.14 -4.40 -29.16
CA LYS A 4 -59.76 -5.84 -29.00
C LYS A 4 -58.31 -6.25 -29.36
N GLY A 5 -57.62 -7.08 -28.56
CA GLY A 5 -57.90 -7.61 -27.22
C GLY A 5 -58.21 -9.11 -27.17
N CYS A 6 -57.81 -9.71 -26.03
CA CYS A 6 -57.89 -11.13 -25.65
C CYS A 6 -57.01 -12.11 -26.44
N ALA A 7 -56.62 -13.28 -25.90
CA ALA A 7 -56.23 -13.72 -24.54
C ALA A 7 -56.04 -15.25 -24.57
N ALA A 8 -55.39 -15.79 -23.53
CA ALA A 8 -55.48 -17.19 -23.08
C ALA A 8 -54.90 -18.30 -23.99
N GLU A 9 -54.61 -19.51 -23.51
CA GLU A 9 -54.06 -19.99 -22.22
C GLU A 9 -53.75 -21.50 -22.36
N PHE A 10 -52.95 -22.09 -21.45
CA PHE A 10 -52.68 -23.55 -21.34
C PHE A 10 -51.95 -24.19 -22.56
N THR A 11 -51.29 -25.35 -22.47
CA THR A 11 -51.22 -26.34 -21.37
C THR A 11 -49.80 -26.91 -21.22
N LYS A 12 -49.46 -27.45 -20.04
CA LYS A 12 -48.32 -28.36 -19.85
C LYS A 12 -48.52 -29.65 -20.68
N LYS A 13 -47.44 -30.28 -21.16
CA LYS A 13 -46.92 -31.51 -20.52
C LYS A 13 -45.60 -32.06 -21.10
N ASP A 14 -44.71 -32.35 -20.16
CA ASP A 14 -43.95 -33.60 -19.94
C ASP A 14 -43.17 -34.34 -21.05
N HIS A 15 -42.04 -34.88 -20.58
CA HIS A 15 -41.36 -36.10 -21.04
C HIS A 15 -40.45 -36.10 -22.29
N SER A 16 -39.21 -35.72 -22.03
CA SER A 16 -38.15 -36.69 -21.67
C SER A 16 -36.95 -36.87 -22.61
N ASN A 17 -35.83 -37.19 -21.95
CA ASN A 17 -34.70 -37.99 -22.38
C ASN A 17 -33.95 -37.70 -23.70
N ASN A 18 -32.86 -36.95 -23.50
CA ASN A 18 -31.49 -37.50 -23.42
C ASN A 18 -30.69 -37.75 -24.73
N GLN A 19 -29.37 -37.59 -24.57
CA GLN A 19 -28.29 -38.14 -25.40
C GLN A 19 -28.23 -37.82 -26.90
N THR A 20 -27.41 -36.82 -27.21
CA THR A 20 -26.19 -36.97 -28.04
C THR A 20 -26.22 -37.98 -29.20
N HIS A 21 -25.91 -37.52 -30.41
CA HIS A 21 -24.59 -37.82 -31.00
C HIS A 21 -24.20 -36.80 -32.08
N ASP A 22 -22.88 -36.69 -32.30
CA ASP A 22 -22.23 -35.87 -33.32
C ASP A 22 -22.18 -36.62 -34.67
N ALA A 23 -22.55 -35.94 -35.76
CA ALA A 23 -22.32 -36.38 -37.14
C ALA A 23 -22.49 -35.20 -38.12
N SER A 24 -21.43 -34.82 -38.85
CA SER A 24 -21.53 -33.79 -39.88
C SER A 24 -22.16 -34.34 -41.17
N LEU A 25 -23.10 -33.61 -41.77
CA LEU A 25 -23.40 -33.72 -43.20
C LEU A 25 -23.26 -32.35 -43.88
N ARG A 26 -22.37 -32.24 -44.87
CA ARG A 26 -22.33 -31.08 -45.76
C ARG A 26 -23.40 -31.23 -46.85
N SER A 27 -24.23 -30.22 -47.02
CA SER A 27 -24.97 -30.00 -48.27
C SER A 27 -24.75 -28.55 -48.73
N ASN A 28 -24.18 -28.38 -49.92
CA ASN A 28 -23.96 -27.06 -50.51
C ASN A 28 -25.23 -26.58 -51.22
N LEU A 29 -25.90 -25.57 -50.65
CA LEU A 29 -26.80 -24.68 -51.40
C LEU A 29 -26.40 -23.25 -51.10
N GLY A 30 -25.84 -22.58 -52.11
CA GLY A 30 -25.38 -21.20 -51.98
C GLY A 30 -26.54 -20.22 -52.15
N ILE A 31 -26.88 -19.51 -51.07
CA ILE A 31 -27.64 -18.25 -51.13
C ILE A 31 -26.75 -17.18 -50.50
N SER A 32 -26.52 -16.10 -51.24
CA SER A 32 -25.63 -15.00 -50.84
C SER A 32 -26.33 -14.09 -49.82
N ASP A 33 -26.16 -14.38 -48.53
CA ASP A 33 -26.65 -13.53 -47.46
C ASP A 33 -25.61 -12.48 -47.04
N CYS A 34 -26.06 -11.25 -46.81
CA CYS A 34 -25.22 -10.11 -46.43
C CYS A 34 -24.93 -10.14 -44.92
N SER A 35 -24.15 -11.14 -44.49
CA SER A 35 -23.72 -11.27 -43.09
C SER A 35 -22.92 -10.04 -42.64
N VAL A 36 -23.54 -9.19 -41.81
CA VAL A 36 -22.85 -8.10 -41.11
C VAL A 36 -21.85 -8.71 -40.13
N ARG A 37 -20.61 -8.89 -40.59
CA ARG A 37 -19.49 -9.31 -39.74
C ARG A 37 -19.13 -8.16 -38.81
N LEU A 38 -19.72 -8.18 -37.61
CA LEU A 38 -19.20 -7.47 -36.46
C LEU A 38 -17.76 -7.94 -36.21
N PHE A 39 -16.79 -7.14 -36.67
CA PHE A 39 -15.38 -7.35 -36.37
C PHE A 39 -15.14 -7.04 -34.88
N PHE A 40 -15.34 -8.07 -34.05
CA PHE A 40 -14.81 -8.11 -32.70
C PHE A 40 -13.28 -8.19 -32.78
N GLY A 41 -12.64 -7.02 -32.94
CA GLY A 41 -11.20 -6.89 -32.75
C GLY A 41 -10.83 -7.38 -31.36
N SER A 42 -9.88 -8.30 -31.27
CA SER A 42 -9.42 -8.88 -30.01
C SER A 42 -8.63 -7.84 -29.23
N GLN A 43 -9.34 -7.00 -28.47
CA GLN A 43 -8.76 -6.22 -27.38
C GLN A 43 -8.02 -7.18 -26.44
N GLY A 44 -6.81 -6.82 -26.05
CA GLY A 44 -6.08 -7.53 -25.00
C GLY A 44 -6.81 -7.48 -23.66
N PRO A 45 -6.34 -8.22 -22.64
CA PRO A 45 -6.82 -8.00 -21.28
C PRO A 45 -6.57 -6.54 -20.89
N SER A 46 -7.58 -5.89 -20.34
CA SER A 46 -7.53 -4.51 -19.89
C SER A 46 -7.07 -4.41 -18.44
N ALA A 47 -6.34 -3.35 -18.14
CA ALA A 47 -5.77 -3.09 -16.83
C ALA A 47 -6.85 -2.68 -15.81
N GLU A 48 -6.46 -2.59 -14.53
CA GLU A 48 -7.33 -2.10 -13.47
C GLU A 48 -7.86 -0.69 -13.78
N GLY A 49 -9.14 -0.46 -13.52
CA GLY A 49 -9.84 0.79 -13.85
C GLY A 49 -10.27 0.90 -15.33
N GLU A 50 -9.68 0.18 -16.28
CA GLU A 50 -10.04 0.30 -17.71
C GLU A 50 -11.45 -0.26 -18.02
N THR A 51 -12.08 0.24 -19.09
CA THR A 51 -13.44 -0.20 -19.48
C THR A 51 -13.44 -1.53 -20.21
N CYS A 52 -14.32 -2.44 -19.80
CA CYS A 52 -14.37 -3.82 -20.28
C CYS A 52 -15.78 -4.23 -20.76
N VAL A 53 -15.88 -5.40 -21.39
CA VAL A 53 -17.15 -6.02 -21.78
C VAL A 53 -17.42 -7.32 -21.01
N THR A 54 -16.38 -8.12 -20.75
CA THR A 54 -16.45 -9.37 -19.99
C THR A 54 -15.20 -9.56 -19.11
N ASN A 55 -15.24 -10.49 -18.16
CA ASN A 55 -14.06 -10.86 -17.35
C ASN A 55 -12.84 -11.33 -18.19
N ARG A 56 -13.04 -11.73 -19.45
CA ARG A 56 -11.93 -12.12 -20.35
C ARG A 56 -11.19 -10.91 -20.93
N ASN A 57 -11.76 -9.72 -20.79
CA ASN A 57 -11.18 -8.44 -21.17
C ASN A 57 -10.48 -7.76 -19.98
N CYS A 58 -10.05 -8.52 -18.95
CA CYS A 58 -9.37 -7.97 -17.77
C CYS A 58 -8.19 -8.85 -17.36
N ASP A 59 -7.18 -8.26 -16.73
CA ASP A 59 -5.99 -8.98 -16.22
C ASP A 59 -6.29 -10.03 -15.13
N ALA A 60 -5.32 -10.93 -14.93
CA ALA A 60 -5.44 -12.13 -14.08
C ALA A 60 -5.59 -11.83 -12.57
N GLY A 61 -6.85 -11.68 -12.12
CA GLY A 61 -7.22 -11.32 -10.74
C GLY A 61 -8.16 -10.11 -10.66
N LEU A 62 -8.53 -9.57 -11.82
CA LEU A 62 -9.55 -8.53 -11.98
C LEU A 62 -10.92 -9.12 -12.37
N HIS A 63 -11.96 -8.30 -12.29
CA HIS A 63 -13.35 -8.61 -12.63
C HIS A 63 -13.95 -7.47 -13.45
N CYS A 64 -14.65 -7.81 -14.54
CA CYS A 64 -15.40 -6.82 -15.29
C CYS A 64 -16.77 -6.57 -14.63
N GLY A 65 -16.93 -5.39 -14.00
CA GLY A 65 -18.13 -5.03 -13.23
C GLY A 65 -18.60 -3.59 -13.47
N THR A 66 -19.90 -3.35 -13.33
CA THR A 66 -20.49 -1.99 -13.38
C THR A 66 -20.73 -1.43 -11.97
N CYS A 67 -20.37 -0.17 -11.75
CA CYS A 67 -20.55 0.52 -10.46
C CYS A 67 -21.40 1.79 -10.60
N ARG A 68 -22.72 1.57 -10.74
CA ARG A 68 -23.70 2.62 -11.08
C ARG A 68 -23.79 3.76 -10.06
N ALA A 69 -23.57 3.51 -8.76
CA ALA A 69 -23.64 4.55 -7.73
C ALA A 69 -22.57 5.65 -7.90
N ASN A 70 -21.45 5.35 -8.56
CA ASN A 70 -20.37 6.30 -8.83
C ASN A 70 -20.57 7.01 -10.20
N GLY A 71 -21.77 6.93 -10.79
CA GLY A 71 -22.07 7.47 -12.12
C GLY A 71 -21.46 6.67 -13.29
N ALA A 72 -20.70 5.62 -13.01
CA ALA A 72 -20.05 4.79 -14.02
C ALA A 72 -21.06 3.86 -14.72
N VAL A 73 -21.51 4.27 -15.91
CA VAL A 73 -22.49 3.52 -16.73
C VAL A 73 -21.84 2.34 -17.49
N ARG A 74 -20.53 2.42 -17.77
CA ARG A 74 -19.76 1.36 -18.46
C ARG A 74 -19.12 0.40 -17.45
N PRO A 75 -19.01 -0.91 -17.75
CA PRO A 75 -18.24 -1.83 -16.92
C PRO A 75 -16.75 -1.47 -16.93
N ARG A 76 -16.05 -1.74 -15.82
CA ARG A 76 -14.60 -1.59 -15.67
C ARG A 76 -13.97 -2.81 -15.00
N CYS A 77 -12.68 -3.00 -15.21
CA CYS A 77 -11.91 -4.05 -14.54
C CYS A 77 -11.57 -3.62 -13.11
N THR A 78 -12.29 -4.17 -12.12
CA THR A 78 -12.04 -3.95 -10.68
C THR A 78 -11.18 -5.07 -10.11
N ARG A 79 -10.43 -4.81 -9.04
CA ARG A 79 -9.54 -5.83 -8.46
C ARG A 79 -10.26 -6.69 -7.43
N ILE A 80 -10.19 -8.01 -7.61
CA ILE A 80 -10.92 -8.96 -6.76
C ILE A 80 -10.05 -10.00 -6.05
N ARG A 81 -8.74 -10.05 -6.36
CA ARG A 81 -7.80 -10.99 -5.73
C ARG A 81 -6.62 -10.27 -5.05
N PRO A 82 -6.50 -10.34 -3.70
CA PRO A 82 -5.32 -9.87 -3.00
C PRO A 82 -4.08 -10.70 -3.37
N VAL A 83 -2.89 -10.16 -3.13
CA VAL A 83 -1.64 -10.91 -3.23
C VAL A 83 -1.58 -11.93 -2.09
N ASN A 84 -1.36 -13.20 -2.42
CA ASN A 84 -1.23 -14.25 -1.40
C ASN A 84 -0.02 -13.94 -0.47
N PRO A 85 -0.24 -13.67 0.83
CA PRO A 85 0.80 -13.10 1.66
C PRO A 85 1.85 -14.12 2.10
N ILE A 86 1.46 -15.38 2.33
CA ILE A 86 2.38 -16.49 2.65
C ILE A 86 3.25 -16.90 1.44
N ALA A 87 2.87 -16.48 0.23
CA ALA A 87 3.71 -16.60 -0.96
C ALA A 87 4.75 -15.47 -1.10
N LYS A 88 4.57 -14.33 -0.41
CA LYS A 88 5.53 -13.21 -0.39
C LYS A 88 6.52 -13.32 0.77
N VAL A 89 6.06 -13.65 1.97
CA VAL A 89 6.90 -13.82 3.18
C VAL A 89 6.39 -14.99 4.00
N LYS A 90 7.32 -15.85 4.43
CA LYS A 90 7.06 -17.07 5.21
C LYS A 90 7.52 -16.91 6.66
N GLY A 91 7.19 -17.88 7.51
CA GLY A 91 7.69 -18.00 8.88
C GLY A 91 7.03 -17.08 9.91
N LEU A 92 6.04 -16.26 9.53
CA LEU A 92 5.37 -15.37 10.48
C LEU A 92 4.18 -16.07 11.20
N PRO A 93 3.89 -15.68 12.46
CA PRO A 93 2.66 -16.04 13.18
C PRO A 93 1.38 -15.71 12.39
N PHE A 94 0.32 -16.51 12.57
CA PHE A 94 -0.98 -16.27 11.92
C PHE A 94 -1.56 -14.85 12.15
N ASN A 95 -1.38 -14.27 13.34
CA ASN A 95 -1.80 -12.90 13.67
C ASN A 95 -0.88 -11.79 13.13
N ARG A 96 0.10 -12.12 12.28
CA ARG A 96 0.92 -11.17 11.50
C ARG A 96 0.54 -11.14 10.01
N TYR A 97 -0.63 -11.69 9.68
CA TYR A 97 -1.24 -11.62 8.35
C TYR A 97 -2.63 -10.96 8.44
N ALA A 98 -3.06 -10.37 7.32
CA ALA A 98 -4.43 -9.91 7.10
C ALA A 98 -5.12 -10.79 6.06
N TRP A 99 -6.42 -10.99 6.25
CA TRP A 99 -7.22 -11.91 5.45
C TRP A 99 -8.47 -11.20 4.94
N LEU A 100 -8.75 -11.34 3.64
CA LEU A 100 -10.02 -10.91 3.06
C LEU A 100 -11.13 -11.78 3.65
N THR A 101 -12.14 -11.14 4.20
CA THR A 101 -13.27 -11.79 4.88
C THR A 101 -14.58 -11.35 4.23
N THR A 102 -15.46 -12.31 3.94
CA THR A 102 -16.80 -12.02 3.43
C THR A 102 -17.82 -12.11 4.56
N HIS A 103 -18.55 -11.01 4.78
CA HIS A 103 -19.74 -11.01 5.64
C HIS A 103 -20.84 -11.86 5.00
N ASN A 104 -21.51 -12.69 5.80
CA ASN A 104 -22.53 -13.67 5.38
C ASN A 104 -22.20 -14.35 4.05
N SER A 105 -21.07 -15.06 4.03
CA SER A 105 -20.42 -15.59 2.83
C SER A 105 -21.32 -16.50 1.97
N PHE A 106 -22.33 -17.11 2.58
CA PHE A 106 -23.29 -18.01 1.94
C PHE A 106 -24.47 -17.30 1.28
N ALA A 107 -24.75 -16.04 1.67
CA ALA A 107 -25.93 -15.29 1.27
C ALA A 107 -25.73 -14.70 -0.13
N ARG A 108 -25.76 -15.58 -1.14
CA ARG A 108 -25.47 -15.23 -2.53
C ARG A 108 -26.70 -14.66 -3.23
N ASP A 109 -26.51 -13.58 -3.98
CA ASP A 109 -27.53 -13.03 -4.89
C ASP A 109 -27.96 -14.04 -5.98
N GLY A 110 -29.21 -13.89 -6.43
CA GLY A 110 -29.78 -14.70 -7.52
C GLY A 110 -29.83 -16.21 -7.27
N VAL A 111 -30.17 -16.66 -6.06
CA VAL A 111 -30.32 -18.09 -5.74
C VAL A 111 -31.68 -18.44 -5.13
N ASP A 112 -32.21 -19.59 -5.53
CA ASP A 112 -33.31 -20.24 -4.82
C ASP A 112 -32.82 -20.89 -3.52
N SER A 113 -33.71 -21.01 -2.54
CA SER A 113 -33.44 -21.78 -1.33
C SER A 113 -33.30 -23.26 -1.66
N ALA A 114 -32.40 -23.96 -0.96
CA ALA A 114 -32.36 -25.42 -0.97
C ALA A 114 -33.63 -26.09 -0.40
N THR A 115 -34.59 -25.32 0.10
CA THR A 115 -35.95 -25.76 0.49
C THR A 115 -36.91 -25.87 -0.71
N GLY A 116 -36.56 -25.25 -1.85
CA GLY A 116 -37.45 -25.04 -2.99
C GLY A 116 -38.22 -23.71 -2.98
N SER A 117 -38.00 -22.85 -1.98
CA SER A 117 -38.63 -21.52 -1.88
C SER A 117 -37.78 -20.42 -2.50
N ILE A 118 -38.44 -19.34 -2.93
CA ILE A 118 -37.78 -18.06 -3.25
C ILE A 118 -37.21 -17.48 -1.95
N ILE A 119 -35.99 -16.93 -2.01
CA ILE A 119 -35.37 -16.26 -0.87
C ILE A 119 -35.92 -14.84 -0.72
N LEU A 120 -36.49 -14.55 0.46
CA LEU A 120 -37.00 -13.26 0.89
C LEU A 120 -36.16 -12.75 2.09
N ALA A 121 -34.84 -12.76 1.90
CA ALA A 121 -33.86 -12.28 2.85
C ALA A 121 -32.76 -11.51 2.12
N ALA A 122 -31.98 -10.72 2.87
CA ALA A 122 -30.90 -9.94 2.32
C ALA A 122 -29.76 -10.83 1.79
N THR A 123 -29.09 -10.36 0.74
CA THR A 123 -27.94 -11.04 0.11
C THR A 123 -26.70 -10.18 0.29
N ASN A 124 -25.54 -10.82 0.48
CA ASN A 124 -24.29 -10.14 0.85
C ASN A 124 -23.18 -10.36 -0.15
N GLN A 125 -23.25 -11.40 -0.99
CA GLN A 125 -22.19 -11.77 -1.94
C GLN A 125 -22.78 -12.19 -3.29
N GLU A 126 -21.95 -12.29 -4.33
CA GLU A 126 -22.36 -12.70 -5.69
C GLU A 126 -21.79 -14.07 -6.13
N ASP A 127 -20.90 -14.63 -5.31
CA ASP A 127 -20.05 -15.76 -5.68
C ASP A 127 -20.36 -16.98 -4.81
N THR A 128 -20.15 -18.18 -5.36
CA THR A 128 -20.06 -19.41 -4.55
C THR A 128 -18.91 -19.31 -3.54
N ILE A 129 -18.95 -20.08 -2.46
CA ILE A 129 -17.83 -20.17 -1.51
C ILE A 129 -16.56 -20.62 -2.25
N THR A 130 -16.67 -21.59 -3.15
CA THR A 130 -15.56 -22.04 -4.02
C THR A 130 -14.95 -20.89 -4.83
N SER A 131 -15.76 -19.96 -5.35
CA SER A 131 -15.28 -18.80 -6.12
C SER A 131 -14.63 -17.75 -5.21
N GLN A 132 -15.26 -17.42 -4.07
CA GLN A 132 -14.69 -16.54 -3.05
C GLN A 132 -13.28 -17.02 -2.63
N LEU A 133 -13.15 -18.31 -2.34
CA LEU A 133 -11.86 -18.91 -1.95
C LEU A 133 -10.82 -18.90 -3.09
N LYS A 134 -11.23 -19.15 -4.34
CA LYS A 134 -10.33 -19.00 -5.51
C LYS A 134 -9.86 -17.56 -5.72
N ASN A 135 -10.71 -16.59 -5.38
CA ASN A 135 -10.41 -15.16 -5.48
C ASN A 135 -9.72 -14.60 -4.22
N GLY A 136 -9.22 -15.45 -3.31
CA GLY A 136 -8.36 -15.02 -2.21
C GLY A 136 -9.07 -14.63 -0.91
N VAL A 137 -10.39 -14.84 -0.82
CA VAL A 137 -11.10 -14.79 0.48
C VAL A 137 -10.55 -15.91 1.38
N ARG A 138 -10.22 -15.59 2.64
CA ARG A 138 -9.64 -16.53 3.62
C ARG A 138 -10.34 -16.49 4.98
N GLY A 139 -11.17 -15.48 5.25
CA GLY A 139 -12.17 -15.50 6.32
C GLY A 139 -13.59 -15.66 5.76
N LEU A 140 -14.43 -16.46 6.40
CA LEU A 140 -15.84 -16.64 6.03
C LEU A 140 -16.73 -16.44 7.27
N MET A 141 -17.65 -15.48 7.23
CA MET A 141 -18.68 -15.30 8.27
C MET A 141 -19.93 -16.08 7.89
N LEU A 142 -20.42 -16.93 8.79
CA LEU A 142 -21.50 -17.89 8.54
C LEU A 142 -22.49 -17.95 9.72
N ASP A 143 -23.66 -17.35 9.56
CA ASP A 143 -24.81 -17.52 10.46
C ASP A 143 -25.31 -18.97 10.42
N MET A 144 -25.34 -19.68 11.56
CA MET A 144 -25.73 -21.09 11.63
C MET A 144 -26.91 -21.32 12.59
N TYR A 145 -27.96 -21.97 12.08
CA TYR A 145 -29.20 -22.27 12.81
C TYR A 145 -29.53 -23.77 12.79
N ASP A 146 -30.26 -24.25 13.80
CA ASP A 146 -31.00 -25.51 13.69
C ASP A 146 -32.25 -25.31 12.82
N PHE A 147 -32.37 -26.02 11.69
CA PHE A 147 -33.56 -25.95 10.83
C PHE A 147 -33.81 -27.27 10.11
N LYS A 148 -35.08 -27.67 9.98
CA LYS A 148 -35.50 -28.96 9.36
C LYS A 148 -34.69 -30.19 9.82
N ASN A 149 -34.31 -30.22 11.10
CA ASN A 149 -33.50 -31.26 11.76
C ASN A 149 -32.04 -31.39 11.27
N ASP A 150 -31.48 -30.38 10.61
CA ASP A 150 -30.06 -30.26 10.22
C ASP A 150 -29.54 -28.84 10.57
N ILE A 151 -28.25 -28.58 10.35
CA ILE A 151 -27.67 -27.24 10.51
C ILE A 151 -27.75 -26.50 9.18
N TRP A 152 -28.39 -25.32 9.18
CA TRP A 152 -28.59 -24.49 7.99
C TRP A 152 -27.94 -23.12 8.12
N LEU A 153 -27.71 -22.52 6.95
CA LEU A 153 -27.24 -21.16 6.79
C LEU A 153 -28.44 -20.29 6.37
N CYS A 154 -28.78 -19.33 7.21
CA CYS A 154 -30.00 -18.51 7.08
C CYS A 154 -29.65 -17.07 7.47
N HIS A 155 -30.19 -16.08 6.75
CA HIS A 155 -29.89 -14.67 7.06
C HIS A 155 -30.96 -14.12 8.01
N GLY A 156 -30.67 -14.15 9.32
CA GLY A 156 -31.67 -13.95 10.38
C GLY A 156 -32.47 -15.24 10.68
N GLU A 157 -33.55 -15.10 11.46
CA GLU A 157 -34.38 -16.25 11.89
C GLU A 157 -34.72 -17.20 10.74
N CYS A 158 -34.52 -18.49 10.95
CA CYS A 158 -34.53 -19.47 9.86
C CYS A 158 -35.94 -19.97 9.52
N PHE A 159 -36.45 -19.53 8.38
CA PHE A 159 -37.69 -19.95 7.73
C PHE A 159 -37.39 -20.44 6.31
N ASP A 160 -38.36 -21.07 5.64
CA ASP A 160 -38.13 -21.63 4.29
C ASP A 160 -37.69 -20.59 3.24
N TYR A 161 -38.03 -19.32 3.45
CA TYR A 161 -37.66 -18.17 2.62
C TYR A 161 -36.45 -17.36 3.14
N THR A 162 -35.89 -17.65 4.32
CA THR A 162 -34.63 -17.02 4.81
C THR A 162 -33.45 -18.00 4.87
N ALA A 163 -33.75 -19.30 4.87
CA ALA A 163 -32.79 -20.38 4.75
C ALA A 163 -32.22 -20.41 3.32
N PHE A 164 -30.90 -20.28 3.17
CA PHE A 164 -30.23 -20.44 1.88
C PHE A 164 -29.97 -21.92 1.60
N GLN A 165 -29.23 -22.59 2.49
CA GLN A 165 -28.88 -24.01 2.31
C GLN A 165 -28.36 -24.70 3.59
N PRO A 166 -28.39 -26.04 3.66
CA PRO A 166 -27.71 -26.79 4.71
C PRO A 166 -26.21 -26.47 4.76
N ALA A 167 -25.68 -26.20 5.96
CA ALA A 167 -24.29 -25.81 6.17
C ALA A 167 -23.30 -26.84 5.62
N ILE A 168 -23.66 -28.14 5.64
CA ILE A 168 -22.85 -29.22 5.08
C ILE A 168 -22.51 -29.05 3.58
N LYS A 169 -23.30 -28.29 2.80
CA LYS A 169 -22.96 -27.97 1.40
C LYS A 169 -21.75 -27.04 1.33
N VAL A 170 -21.81 -25.90 2.02
CA VAL A 170 -20.72 -24.92 2.14
C VAL A 170 -19.47 -25.54 2.77
N LEU A 171 -19.63 -26.30 3.85
CA LEU A 171 -18.49 -26.96 4.50
C LEU A 171 -17.82 -28.02 3.60
N LYS A 172 -18.56 -28.63 2.67
CA LYS A 172 -17.98 -29.52 1.63
C LYS A 172 -17.25 -28.75 0.52
N GLU A 173 -17.70 -27.55 0.13
CA GLU A 173 -16.92 -26.66 -0.75
C GLU A 173 -15.57 -26.31 -0.11
N ILE A 174 -15.58 -25.90 1.17
CA ILE A 174 -14.37 -25.55 1.94
C ILE A 174 -13.43 -26.76 2.05
N ARG A 175 -13.96 -27.98 2.26
CA ARG A 175 -13.15 -29.20 2.27
C ARG A 175 -12.45 -29.42 0.92
N VAL A 176 -13.20 -29.35 -0.18
CA VAL A 176 -12.65 -29.56 -1.54
C VAL A 176 -11.58 -28.50 -1.86
N PHE A 177 -11.79 -27.25 -1.46
CA PHE A 177 -10.78 -26.20 -1.61
C PHE A 177 -9.51 -26.50 -0.80
N LEU A 178 -9.63 -26.89 0.47
CA LEU A 178 -8.48 -27.23 1.34
C LEU A 178 -7.74 -28.49 0.86
N GLU A 179 -8.45 -29.47 0.29
CA GLU A 179 -7.84 -30.67 -0.32
C GLU A 179 -7.06 -30.34 -1.60
N ALA A 180 -7.61 -29.47 -2.45
CA ALA A 180 -6.93 -29.02 -3.68
C ALA A 180 -5.79 -28.02 -3.42
N SER A 181 -5.82 -27.30 -2.29
CA SER A 181 -4.94 -26.16 -2.00
C SER A 181 -4.17 -26.41 -0.69
N PRO A 182 -3.10 -27.24 -0.69
CA PRO A 182 -2.44 -27.70 0.54
C PRO A 182 -1.72 -26.61 1.34
N SER A 183 -1.31 -25.51 0.69
CA SER A 183 -0.70 -24.33 1.34
C SER A 183 -1.69 -23.43 2.07
N GLU A 184 -2.98 -23.52 1.75
CA GLU A 184 -3.95 -22.48 2.11
C GLU A 184 -4.57 -22.73 3.48
N ILE A 185 -4.86 -21.62 4.19
CA ILE A 185 -5.45 -21.58 5.53
C ILE A 185 -6.81 -20.86 5.47
N ILE A 186 -7.83 -21.41 6.11
CA ILE A 186 -9.19 -20.84 6.17
C ILE A 186 -9.57 -20.53 7.61
N THR A 187 -10.22 -19.38 7.80
CA THR A 187 -10.91 -19.03 9.05
C THR A 187 -12.41 -19.01 8.81
N ILE A 188 -13.17 -19.63 9.71
CA ILE A 188 -14.64 -19.51 9.77
C ILE A 188 -15.01 -18.83 11.08
N ILE A 189 -15.90 -17.85 11.00
CA ILE A 189 -16.49 -17.12 12.13
C ILE A 189 -17.99 -17.41 12.09
N ILE A 190 -18.52 -18.01 13.16
CA ILE A 190 -19.91 -18.49 13.21
C ILE A 190 -20.71 -17.59 14.15
N GLU A 191 -21.69 -16.86 13.62
CA GLU A 191 -22.76 -16.30 14.46
C GLU A 191 -23.74 -17.45 14.76
N ASP A 192 -23.63 -17.97 15.99
CA ASP A 192 -24.01 -19.34 16.33
C ASP A 192 -25.34 -19.39 17.09
N TYR A 193 -26.38 -19.81 16.37
CA TYR A 193 -27.72 -20.06 16.89
C TYR A 193 -28.01 -21.57 17.04
N VAL A 194 -26.98 -22.43 17.00
CA VAL A 194 -27.13 -23.89 17.03
C VAL A 194 -27.30 -24.38 18.47
N THR A 195 -28.54 -24.65 18.85
CA THR A 195 -28.93 -25.21 20.14
C THR A 195 -28.74 -26.74 20.22
N SER A 196 -28.79 -27.44 19.08
CA SER A 196 -28.79 -28.90 19.08
C SER A 196 -27.50 -29.51 19.67
N PRO A 197 -27.59 -30.59 20.48
CA PRO A 197 -26.42 -31.17 21.14
C PRO A 197 -25.35 -31.62 20.13
N LYS A 198 -24.21 -30.93 20.14
CA LYS A 198 -23.08 -31.10 19.21
C LYS A 198 -23.40 -30.86 17.73
N GLY A 199 -24.39 -30.01 17.42
CA GLY A 199 -24.80 -29.73 16.05
C GLY A 199 -23.66 -29.28 15.13
N LEU A 200 -22.84 -28.33 15.60
CA LEU A 200 -21.70 -27.82 14.84
C LEU A 200 -20.63 -28.89 14.61
N THR A 201 -20.14 -29.54 15.66
CA THR A 201 -19.12 -30.59 15.51
C THR A 201 -19.58 -31.73 14.62
N LYS A 202 -20.84 -32.18 14.74
CA LYS A 202 -21.43 -33.18 13.83
C LYS A 202 -21.38 -32.74 12.36
N VAL A 203 -21.81 -31.52 12.04
CA VAL A 203 -21.86 -31.08 10.62
C VAL A 203 -20.46 -30.85 10.05
N PHE A 204 -19.49 -30.41 10.86
CA PHE A 204 -18.08 -30.30 10.47
C PHE A 204 -17.37 -31.66 10.32
N ASP A 205 -17.68 -32.64 11.17
CA ASP A 205 -17.21 -34.03 11.04
C ASP A 205 -17.80 -34.68 9.77
N ALA A 206 -19.12 -34.54 9.55
CA ALA A 206 -19.82 -35.05 8.36
C ALA A 206 -19.43 -34.34 7.05
N ALA A 207 -18.98 -33.09 7.12
CA ALA A 207 -18.35 -32.40 5.99
C ALA A 207 -16.94 -32.91 5.68
N GLY A 208 -16.29 -33.61 6.63
CA GLY A 208 -14.92 -34.13 6.52
C GLY A 208 -13.84 -33.09 6.85
N LEU A 209 -14.17 -32.00 7.55
CA LEU A 209 -13.26 -30.89 7.83
C LEU A 209 -12.39 -31.07 9.08
N ARG A 210 -12.73 -31.99 9.99
CA ARG A 210 -12.04 -32.13 11.28
C ARG A 210 -10.54 -32.41 11.16
N LYS A 211 -10.12 -33.07 10.07
CA LYS A 211 -8.71 -33.34 9.71
C LYS A 211 -7.88 -32.07 9.42
N PHE A 212 -8.53 -30.93 9.19
CA PHE A 212 -7.89 -29.63 8.97
C PHE A 212 -7.86 -28.75 10.22
N TRP A 213 -8.49 -29.15 11.32
CA TRP A 213 -8.89 -28.24 12.40
C TRP A 213 -7.71 -27.81 13.31
N PHE A 214 -7.54 -26.50 13.51
CA PHE A 214 -6.58 -25.95 14.48
C PHE A 214 -7.18 -25.96 15.90
N PRO A 215 -6.61 -26.71 16.87
CA PRO A 215 -7.27 -26.96 18.15
C PRO A 215 -7.14 -25.80 19.13
N VAL A 216 -8.22 -25.53 19.89
CA VAL A 216 -8.28 -24.49 20.95
C VAL A 216 -7.15 -24.62 21.97
N SER A 217 -6.70 -25.83 22.28
CA SER A 217 -5.58 -26.08 23.20
C SER A 217 -4.21 -25.60 22.69
N ARG A 218 -4.11 -25.18 21.42
CA ARG A 218 -2.93 -24.52 20.82
C ARG A 218 -3.14 -23.04 20.52
N MET A 219 -4.33 -22.47 20.78
CA MET A 219 -4.59 -21.06 20.52
C MET A 219 -3.93 -20.19 21.61
N PRO A 220 -3.11 -19.19 21.24
CA PRO A 220 -2.45 -18.32 22.20
C PRO A 220 -3.46 -17.48 22.98
N ARG A 221 -3.04 -16.95 24.13
CA ARG A 221 -3.87 -16.08 24.97
C ARG A 221 -3.09 -14.82 25.36
N ASN A 222 -3.73 -13.88 26.04
CA ASN A 222 -3.10 -12.66 26.59
C ASN A 222 -2.35 -11.73 25.60
N GLY A 223 -2.51 -11.91 24.28
CA GLY A 223 -1.79 -11.14 23.26
C GLY A 223 -0.55 -11.84 22.68
N GLU A 224 -0.28 -13.09 23.08
CA GLU A 224 0.77 -13.93 22.51
C GLU A 224 0.56 -14.15 21.00
N ASP A 225 1.69 -14.25 20.27
CA ASP A 225 1.70 -14.62 18.84
C ASP A 225 1.22 -16.07 18.64
N TRP A 226 0.53 -16.32 17.53
CA TRP A 226 0.07 -17.64 17.11
C TRP A 226 1.23 -18.49 16.56
N PRO A 227 1.05 -19.81 16.39
CA PRO A 227 1.96 -20.59 15.55
C PRO A 227 2.10 -19.97 14.16
N THR A 228 3.24 -20.22 13.53
CA THR A 228 3.49 -19.74 12.16
C THR A 228 2.53 -20.41 11.19
N VAL A 229 2.16 -19.71 10.11
CA VAL A 229 1.26 -20.33 9.11
C VAL A 229 1.93 -21.56 8.48
N ASP A 230 3.25 -21.59 8.35
CA ASP A 230 3.99 -22.79 7.94
C ASP A 230 3.82 -23.96 8.93
N ASP A 231 3.85 -23.74 10.26
CA ASP A 231 3.60 -24.79 11.26
C ASP A 231 2.16 -25.34 11.18
N MET A 232 1.19 -24.43 10.96
CA MET A 232 -0.21 -24.77 10.76
C MET A 232 -0.40 -25.57 9.47
N VAL A 233 0.27 -25.20 8.39
CA VAL A 233 0.26 -25.90 7.10
C VAL A 233 0.92 -27.26 7.18
N GLN A 234 2.14 -27.36 7.71
CA GLN A 234 2.89 -28.61 7.84
C GLN A 234 2.17 -29.66 8.70
N LYS A 235 1.48 -29.23 9.76
CA LYS A 235 0.66 -30.11 10.61
C LYS A 235 -0.76 -30.35 10.06
N ASN A 236 -1.07 -29.82 8.88
CA ASN A 236 -2.39 -29.79 8.26
C ASN A 236 -3.49 -29.20 9.17
N GLN A 237 -3.15 -28.33 10.13
CA GLN A 237 -4.06 -27.63 11.02
C GLN A 237 -4.44 -26.26 10.43
N ARG A 238 -5.03 -26.30 9.23
CA ARG A 238 -5.28 -25.19 8.29
C ARG A 238 -6.70 -24.61 8.33
N LEU A 239 -7.51 -25.00 9.32
CA LEU A 239 -8.87 -24.49 9.52
C LEU A 239 -9.01 -23.96 10.95
N VAL A 240 -9.13 -22.64 11.07
CA VAL A 240 -9.47 -21.95 12.33
C VAL A 240 -10.99 -21.75 12.37
N VAL A 241 -11.65 -22.06 13.49
CA VAL A 241 -13.11 -21.91 13.63
C VAL A 241 -13.44 -21.21 14.94
N PHE A 242 -14.14 -20.09 14.82
CA PHE A 242 -14.67 -19.28 15.92
C PHE A 242 -16.19 -19.39 16.02
N THR A 243 -16.75 -19.14 17.21
CA THR A 243 -18.18 -19.10 17.52
C THR A 243 -18.46 -17.98 18.52
N SER A 244 -19.63 -17.35 18.37
CA SER A 244 -20.17 -16.35 19.29
C SER A 244 -20.71 -16.91 20.61
N ILE A 245 -20.76 -18.24 20.80
CA ILE A 245 -21.33 -18.89 22.00
C ILE A 245 -20.26 -19.49 22.93
N ALA A 246 -20.10 -18.88 24.11
CA ALA A 246 -19.08 -19.23 25.10
C ALA A 246 -19.07 -20.69 25.56
N ALA A 247 -20.22 -21.36 25.56
CA ALA A 247 -20.36 -22.76 25.98
C ALA A 247 -19.77 -23.77 24.98
N LYS A 248 -19.59 -23.38 23.70
CA LYS A 248 -19.06 -24.26 22.65
C LYS A 248 -17.56 -24.53 22.83
N GLU A 249 -16.80 -23.63 23.47
CA GLU A 249 -15.36 -23.84 23.73
C GLU A 249 -15.10 -25.07 24.62
N SER A 250 -15.99 -25.35 25.59
CA SER A 250 -15.88 -26.51 26.47
C SER A 250 -16.68 -27.73 26.02
N SER A 251 -17.82 -27.55 25.33
CA SER A 251 -18.71 -28.66 24.92
C SER A 251 -18.41 -29.25 23.53
N GLU A 252 -17.87 -28.43 22.62
CA GLU A 252 -17.60 -28.80 21.22
C GLU A 252 -16.12 -28.57 20.82
N GLY A 253 -15.38 -27.74 21.56
CA GLY A 253 -13.98 -27.42 21.26
C GLY A 253 -13.80 -26.43 20.11
N ILE A 254 -14.80 -25.55 19.91
CA ILE A 254 -14.81 -24.45 18.93
C ILE A 254 -14.46 -23.16 19.66
N ALA A 255 -13.61 -22.30 19.08
CA ALA A 255 -13.03 -21.19 19.80
C ALA A 255 -14.05 -20.07 20.08
N TYR A 256 -14.24 -19.67 21.34
CA TYR A 256 -15.13 -18.55 21.65
C TYR A 256 -14.46 -17.23 21.26
N GLU A 257 -14.98 -16.55 20.25
CA GLU A 257 -14.29 -15.47 19.50
C GLU A 257 -13.78 -14.33 20.40
N TRP A 258 -14.61 -13.89 21.34
CA TRP A 258 -14.35 -12.82 22.30
C TRP A 258 -13.22 -13.13 23.31
N ARG A 259 -12.56 -14.30 23.22
CA ARG A 259 -11.29 -14.62 23.91
C ARG A 259 -10.04 -14.30 23.10
N TYR A 260 -10.13 -14.23 21.77
CA TYR A 260 -8.96 -14.19 20.87
C TYR A 260 -8.88 -12.92 20.02
N LEU A 261 -10.02 -12.34 19.63
CA LEU A 261 -10.10 -11.12 18.82
C LEU A 261 -10.73 -9.92 19.55
N VAL A 262 -10.49 -8.72 19.02
CA VAL A 262 -11.33 -7.52 19.21
C VAL A 262 -12.02 -7.18 17.88
N GLU A 263 -13.20 -6.60 17.96
CA GLU A 263 -14.06 -6.32 16.80
C GLU A 263 -14.76 -4.96 16.91
N ASN A 264 -14.76 -4.19 15.82
CA ASN A 264 -15.54 -2.97 15.72
C ASN A 264 -17.03 -3.26 15.46
N GLN A 265 -17.88 -2.32 15.84
CA GLN A 265 -19.30 -2.37 15.55
C GLN A 265 -19.53 -2.61 14.05
N TYR A 266 -20.51 -3.44 13.72
CA TYR A 266 -20.97 -3.67 12.34
C TYR A 266 -22.07 -2.67 11.95
N GLY A 267 -22.43 -2.67 10.66
CA GLY A 267 -23.51 -1.84 10.13
C GLY A 267 -23.17 -0.35 10.13
N ASP A 268 -24.20 0.49 10.01
CA ASP A 268 -24.05 1.95 9.96
C ASP A 268 -23.56 2.54 11.30
N GLY A 269 -23.65 1.75 12.39
CA GLY A 269 -22.99 2.01 13.65
C GLY A 269 -21.46 1.94 13.58
N GLY A 270 -20.94 1.09 12.69
CA GLY A 270 -19.52 0.84 12.44
C GLY A 270 -18.90 1.70 11.35
N MET A 271 -19.63 2.00 10.27
CA MET A 271 -19.09 2.73 9.10
C MET A 271 -18.89 4.24 9.30
N LYS A 272 -18.75 4.71 10.55
CA LYS A 272 -18.70 6.14 10.89
C LYS A 272 -17.30 6.69 10.64
N ALA A 273 -17.15 7.53 9.61
CA ALA A 273 -15.87 8.15 9.27
C ALA A 273 -15.18 8.78 10.50
N GLY A 274 -13.92 8.40 10.75
CA GLY A 274 -13.16 8.86 11.92
C GLY A 274 -13.56 8.24 13.27
N SER A 275 -14.41 7.20 13.31
CA SER A 275 -14.76 6.48 14.53
C SER A 275 -14.84 4.96 14.32
N CYS A 276 -14.02 4.21 15.06
CA CYS A 276 -14.04 2.75 15.08
C CYS A 276 -14.44 2.23 16.49
N PRO A 277 -15.72 2.32 16.87
CA PRO A 277 -16.22 1.83 18.17
C PRO A 277 -16.22 0.29 18.21
N ASN A 278 -15.99 -0.34 19.36
CA ASN A 278 -16.10 -1.80 19.50
C ASN A 278 -17.56 -2.30 19.52
N ARG A 279 -17.80 -3.55 19.08
CA ARG A 279 -19.06 -4.27 19.41
C ARG A 279 -19.24 -4.34 20.93
N LYS A 280 -20.50 -4.39 21.37
CA LYS A 280 -20.89 -4.50 22.79
C LYS A 280 -20.34 -5.77 23.45
N GLU A 281 -20.24 -6.85 22.70
CA GLU A 281 -19.73 -8.17 23.11
C GLU A 281 -18.19 -8.21 23.10
N SER A 282 -17.57 -7.40 22.23
CA SER A 282 -16.13 -7.27 22.13
C SER A 282 -15.52 -6.54 23.33
N SER A 283 -14.27 -6.88 23.64
CA SER A 283 -13.41 -6.01 24.43
C SER A 283 -13.12 -4.70 23.67
N PRO A 284 -12.75 -3.58 24.34
CA PRO A 284 -12.35 -2.36 23.65
C PRO A 284 -11.22 -2.61 22.63
N MET A 285 -11.24 -1.94 21.48
CA MET A 285 -10.30 -2.20 20.37
C MET A 285 -8.83 -2.16 20.80
N SER A 286 -8.47 -1.28 21.72
CA SER A 286 -7.11 -1.15 22.28
C SER A 286 -6.67 -2.31 23.18
N MET A 287 -7.52 -3.33 23.43
CA MET A 287 -7.19 -4.47 24.29
C MET A 287 -6.22 -5.45 23.62
N LYS A 288 -4.92 -5.17 23.74
CA LYS A 288 -3.81 -6.02 23.25
C LYS A 288 -3.75 -7.43 23.85
N LYS A 289 -4.59 -7.78 24.84
CA LYS A 289 -4.77 -9.16 25.34
C LYS A 289 -5.50 -10.10 24.36
N ARG A 290 -6.05 -9.54 23.28
CA ARG A 290 -6.58 -10.24 22.11
C ARG A 290 -5.57 -10.03 20.98
N SER A 291 -4.88 -11.08 20.51
CA SER A 291 -3.83 -10.91 19.49
C SER A 291 -4.38 -10.66 18.08
N LEU A 292 -5.67 -10.94 17.85
CA LEU A 292 -6.35 -10.70 16.57
C LEU A 292 -7.21 -9.42 16.59
N VAL A 293 -7.38 -8.80 15.42
CA VAL A 293 -8.30 -7.68 15.16
C VAL A 293 -9.21 -8.02 13.98
N LEU A 294 -10.52 -7.93 14.16
CA LEU A 294 -11.53 -8.01 13.10
C LEU A 294 -12.07 -6.60 12.81
N MET A 295 -12.11 -6.22 11.54
CA MET A 295 -12.74 -4.98 11.08
C MET A 295 -13.94 -5.29 10.17
N ASN A 296 -15.14 -5.09 10.70
CA ASN A 296 -16.38 -4.99 9.95
C ASN A 296 -16.43 -3.65 9.22
N PHE A 297 -16.65 -3.67 7.90
CA PHE A 297 -16.97 -2.48 7.13
C PHE A 297 -18.04 -2.79 6.09
N PHE A 298 -19.29 -2.75 6.53
CA PHE A 298 -20.47 -2.98 5.71
C PHE A 298 -21.71 -2.33 6.37
N PRO A 299 -22.70 -1.88 5.57
CA PRO A 299 -23.92 -1.23 6.08
C PRO A 299 -24.85 -2.25 6.75
N SER A 300 -25.85 -1.74 7.48
CA SER A 300 -26.84 -2.61 8.14
C SER A 300 -27.69 -3.35 7.10
N ASP A 301 -28.11 -2.64 6.06
CA ASP A 301 -28.82 -3.19 4.90
C ASP A 301 -27.84 -3.35 3.72
N PRO A 302 -27.50 -4.58 3.27
CA PRO A 302 -26.52 -4.79 2.21
C PRO A 302 -27.03 -4.29 0.86
N ASN A 303 -26.28 -3.40 0.20
CA ASN A 303 -26.67 -2.81 -1.07
C ASN A 303 -25.56 -2.95 -2.14
N ILE A 304 -25.74 -3.88 -3.08
CA ILE A 304 -24.78 -4.17 -4.17
C ILE A 304 -24.44 -2.94 -5.03
N SER A 305 -25.32 -1.94 -5.11
CA SER A 305 -25.05 -0.70 -5.85
C SER A 305 -24.15 0.25 -5.08
N GLN A 306 -24.30 0.34 -3.75
CA GLN A 306 -23.47 1.20 -2.88
C GLN A 306 -22.14 0.54 -2.50
N ALA A 307 -22.05 -0.80 -2.51
CA ALA A 307 -20.82 -1.54 -2.22
C ALA A 307 -19.59 -1.07 -3.03
N CYS A 308 -19.80 -0.64 -4.28
CA CYS A 308 -18.76 -0.04 -5.12
C CYS A 308 -18.14 1.27 -4.59
N LYS A 309 -18.89 2.00 -3.76
CA LYS A 309 -18.44 3.21 -3.07
C LYS A 309 -17.88 2.86 -1.69
N GLU A 310 -18.49 1.88 -1.01
CA GLU A 310 -18.10 1.43 0.32
C GLU A 310 -16.70 0.81 0.33
N ASN A 311 -16.48 -0.22 -0.49
CA ASN A 311 -15.25 -1.03 -0.51
C ASN A 311 -14.00 -0.32 -1.08
N SER A 312 -14.06 1.00 -1.29
CA SER A 312 -13.05 1.82 -1.98
C SER A 312 -12.41 2.83 -1.00
N ASP A 313 -12.25 4.12 -1.38
CA ASP A 313 -11.80 5.24 -0.54
C ASP A 313 -12.27 5.13 0.95
N PRO A 314 -13.55 4.85 1.27
CA PRO A 314 -14.05 4.78 2.65
C PRO A 314 -13.53 3.56 3.43
N LEU A 315 -13.37 2.39 2.79
CA LEU A 315 -12.81 1.19 3.41
C LEU A 315 -11.36 1.43 3.87
N ILE A 316 -10.54 2.03 2.99
CA ILE A 316 -9.15 2.38 3.31
C ILE A 316 -9.09 3.42 4.43
N SER A 317 -9.98 4.42 4.41
CA SER A 317 -10.10 5.41 5.50
C SER A 317 -10.51 4.78 6.84
N MET A 318 -11.39 3.77 6.83
CA MET A 318 -11.75 3.04 8.05
C MET A 318 -10.61 2.15 8.55
N MET A 319 -9.81 1.54 7.67
CA MET A 319 -8.63 0.76 8.11
C MET A 319 -7.68 1.58 9.00
N SER A 320 -7.34 2.80 8.59
CA SER A 320 -6.52 3.71 9.39
C SER A 320 -7.20 4.09 10.71
N THR A 321 -8.50 4.41 10.66
CA THR A 321 -9.31 4.73 11.84
C THR A 321 -9.32 3.57 12.86
N CYS A 322 -9.46 2.33 12.39
CA CYS A 322 -9.45 1.14 13.23
C CYS A 322 -8.04 0.73 13.66
N HIS A 323 -6.98 1.05 12.89
CA HIS A 323 -5.59 0.83 13.29
C HIS A 323 -5.23 1.62 14.56
N GLU A 324 -5.56 2.91 14.58
CA GLU A 324 -5.39 3.80 15.74
C GLU A 324 -6.24 3.30 16.93
N ALA A 325 -7.54 3.03 16.70
CA ALA A 325 -8.45 2.54 17.74
C ALA A 325 -8.01 1.19 18.34
N ALA A 326 -7.39 0.31 17.53
CA ALA A 326 -6.82 -0.96 17.99
C ALA A 326 -5.49 -0.82 18.73
N GLY A 327 -4.96 0.41 18.85
CA GLY A 327 -3.70 0.75 19.50
C GLY A 327 -2.50 0.38 18.65
N GLU A 328 -2.41 0.94 17.46
CA GLU A 328 -1.39 0.68 16.44
C GLU A 328 -1.37 -0.79 15.96
N ARG A 329 -2.55 -1.34 15.63
CA ARG A 329 -2.69 -2.72 15.15
C ARG A 329 -3.60 -2.81 13.92
N TRP A 330 -3.02 -3.16 12.77
CA TRP A 330 -3.78 -3.36 11.54
C TRP A 330 -4.75 -4.55 11.64
N PRO A 331 -5.91 -4.52 10.97
CA PRO A 331 -6.86 -5.64 10.97
C PRO A 331 -6.25 -6.94 10.46
N ASN A 332 -6.49 -8.05 11.17
CA ASN A 332 -6.19 -9.40 10.69
C ASN A 332 -7.32 -9.95 9.80
N PHE A 333 -8.53 -9.44 9.94
CA PHE A 333 -9.68 -9.78 9.11
C PHE A 333 -10.35 -8.48 8.67
N ILE A 334 -10.55 -8.32 7.36
CA ILE A 334 -11.26 -7.19 6.75
C ILE A 334 -12.56 -7.76 6.18
N ALA A 335 -13.66 -7.55 6.89
CA ALA A 335 -14.97 -8.12 6.61
C ALA A 335 -15.85 -7.13 5.83
N VAL A 336 -16.31 -7.54 4.65
CA VAL A 336 -17.09 -6.71 3.71
C VAL A 336 -18.27 -7.44 3.08
N ASN A 337 -19.28 -6.67 2.65
CA ASN A 337 -20.29 -7.12 1.68
C ASN A 337 -19.73 -6.97 0.25
N PHE A 338 -20.21 -7.81 -0.67
CA PHE A 338 -19.96 -7.78 -2.12
C PHE A 338 -18.51 -7.51 -2.50
N TYR A 339 -17.58 -8.35 -2.01
CA TYR A 339 -16.12 -8.10 -2.07
C TYR A 339 -15.52 -7.81 -3.47
N LYS A 340 -16.25 -8.14 -4.55
CA LYS A 340 -15.90 -7.86 -5.96
C LYS A 340 -16.19 -6.43 -6.42
N ARG A 341 -16.98 -5.68 -5.66
CA ARG A 341 -17.49 -4.35 -6.00
C ARG A 341 -16.58 -3.29 -5.38
N SER A 342 -16.02 -2.44 -6.23
CA SER A 342 -15.15 -1.29 -5.93
C SER A 342 -15.09 -0.41 -7.18
N ASP A 343 -14.44 0.75 -7.13
CA ASP A 343 -14.10 1.54 -8.33
C ASP A 343 -12.68 1.26 -8.88
N GLY A 344 -11.83 0.61 -8.08
CA GLY A 344 -10.49 0.12 -8.46
C GLY A 344 -10.04 -1.05 -7.58
N GLY A 345 -8.95 -0.87 -6.82
CA GLY A 345 -8.25 -1.90 -6.04
C GLY A 345 -9.07 -2.58 -4.93
N GLY A 346 -10.02 -1.85 -4.35
CA GLY A 346 -11.10 -2.39 -3.53
C GLY A 346 -10.67 -3.15 -2.26
N ALA A 347 -11.50 -4.11 -1.84
CA ALA A 347 -11.23 -4.96 -0.68
C ALA A 347 -9.99 -5.87 -0.84
N ALA A 348 -9.55 -6.12 -2.08
CA ALA A 348 -8.30 -6.81 -2.38
C ALA A 348 -7.08 -5.93 -2.06
N GLU A 349 -7.10 -4.66 -2.45
CA GLU A 349 -6.07 -3.68 -2.11
C GLU A 349 -6.02 -3.40 -0.60
N ALA A 350 -7.17 -3.25 0.06
CA ALA A 350 -7.28 -3.10 1.51
C ALA A 350 -6.48 -4.19 2.27
N VAL A 351 -6.62 -5.44 1.84
CA VAL A 351 -5.92 -6.58 2.44
C VAL A 351 -4.42 -6.60 2.08
N ASP A 352 -4.04 -6.11 0.90
CA ASP A 352 -2.64 -5.95 0.52
C ASP A 352 -1.93 -4.81 1.27
N MET A 353 -2.64 -3.73 1.61
CA MET A 353 -2.13 -2.66 2.47
C MET A 353 -1.94 -3.15 3.91
N ALA A 354 -2.96 -3.82 4.48
CA ALA A 354 -2.87 -4.39 5.82
C ALA A 354 -1.76 -5.44 5.94
N ASN A 355 -1.63 -6.34 4.94
CA ASN A 355 -0.50 -7.27 4.90
C ASN A 355 0.83 -6.54 4.69
N GLY A 356 0.91 -5.51 3.82
CA GLY A 356 2.13 -4.73 3.64
C GLY A 356 2.70 -4.27 4.98
N GLN A 357 1.83 -3.75 5.85
CA GLN A 357 2.22 -3.28 7.18
C GLN A 357 2.55 -4.43 8.16
N LEU A 358 1.67 -5.42 8.30
CA LEU A 358 1.88 -6.54 9.24
C LEU A 358 3.08 -7.42 8.85
N VAL A 359 3.21 -7.75 7.57
CA VAL A 359 4.13 -8.75 7.02
C VAL A 359 5.52 -8.17 6.76
N CYS A 360 5.61 -6.95 6.20
CA CYS A 360 6.90 -6.31 5.87
C CYS A 360 7.09 -4.88 6.42
N GLY A 361 6.06 -4.19 6.90
CA GLY A 361 6.17 -2.82 7.44
C GLY A 361 6.08 -1.73 6.36
N CYS A 362 5.34 -1.99 5.30
CA CYS A 362 5.35 -1.23 4.04
C CYS A 362 3.92 -0.84 3.64
N ALA A 363 3.76 0.19 2.80
CA ALA A 363 2.43 0.67 2.40
C ALA A 363 1.55 -0.39 1.69
N ASN A 364 2.17 -1.33 0.96
CA ASN A 364 1.49 -2.42 0.26
C ASN A 364 2.40 -3.67 0.22
N ILE A 365 1.82 -4.87 0.32
CA ILE A 365 2.54 -6.15 0.31
C ILE A 365 3.27 -6.44 -1.00
N ALA A 366 2.85 -5.85 -2.12
CA ALA A 366 3.59 -5.91 -3.39
C ALA A 366 5.04 -5.44 -3.21
N HIS A 367 5.27 -4.48 -2.31
CA HIS A 367 6.56 -3.83 -2.08
C HIS A 367 7.45 -4.55 -1.05
N CYS A 368 7.02 -5.69 -0.47
CA CYS A 368 7.80 -6.45 0.52
C CYS A 368 9.19 -6.91 0.03
N LYS A 369 9.47 -6.88 -1.28
CA LYS A 369 10.81 -7.19 -1.85
C LYS A 369 11.80 -6.01 -1.83
N VAL A 370 11.29 -4.78 -1.79
CA VAL A 370 12.08 -3.54 -1.92
C VAL A 370 12.22 -2.83 -0.56
N CYS A 371 11.21 -3.02 0.30
CA CYS A 371 11.12 -2.45 1.62
C CYS A 371 11.84 -3.34 2.66
N ASN A 372 13.12 -3.08 2.88
CA ASN A 372 14.01 -3.90 3.70
C ASN A 372 13.74 -3.75 5.23
N ARG A 373 13.38 -4.85 5.91
CA ARG A 373 13.19 -4.88 7.38
C ARG A 373 14.51 -4.90 8.16
N HIS A 374 15.19 -3.76 8.26
CA HIS A 374 16.35 -3.58 9.14
C HIS A 374 16.03 -3.00 10.55
N CYS A 375 14.75 -2.92 10.93
CA CYS A 375 14.31 -2.32 12.20
C CYS A 375 13.76 -3.31 13.26
N ASN A 376 14.11 -4.61 13.23
CA ASN A 376 13.77 -5.55 14.31
C ASN A 376 14.72 -6.78 14.38
N LEU A 377 15.89 -6.65 15.01
CA LEU A 377 16.75 -7.80 15.34
C LEU A 377 17.64 -7.60 16.59
N ILE A 378 17.20 -6.78 17.56
CA ILE A 378 17.82 -6.71 18.90
C ILE A 378 16.71 -6.69 19.96
N TYR A 379 16.26 -7.87 20.41
CA TYR A 379 15.68 -8.16 21.74
C TYR A 379 15.30 -9.65 21.84
N SER A 380 16.27 -10.56 21.75
CA SER A 380 16.05 -12.02 21.91
C SER A 380 17.30 -12.76 22.38
N LEU A 381 17.83 -12.40 23.56
CA LEU A 381 18.72 -13.25 24.35
C LEU A 381 18.21 -13.32 25.80
N PRO A 382 18.17 -14.50 26.44
CA PRO A 382 17.54 -14.67 27.75
C PRO A 382 18.46 -14.26 28.90
N PHE A 383 17.91 -13.52 29.86
CA PHE A 383 18.56 -13.24 31.14
C PHE A 383 18.55 -14.50 32.03
N PHE A 384 19.71 -15.16 32.19
CA PHE A 384 19.96 -16.13 33.25
C PHE A 384 21.44 -16.09 33.67
N PHE A 385 21.67 -16.24 34.99
CA PHE A 385 22.94 -15.99 35.71
C PHE A 385 23.39 -14.50 35.67
N PHE A 386 23.99 -13.92 36.72
CA PHE A 386 24.49 -14.48 38.00
C PHE A 386 23.79 -13.90 39.24
N PHE A 387 24.02 -14.53 40.39
CA PHE A 387 23.61 -14.08 41.73
C PHE A 387 24.86 -13.75 42.57
N ASN A 388 24.77 -12.74 43.44
CA ASN A 388 25.76 -12.38 44.50
C ASN A 388 27.21 -12.05 44.08
N ILE A 389 27.68 -10.86 44.49
CA ILE A 389 28.58 -10.69 45.65
C ILE A 389 28.52 -9.23 46.13
N LYS A 390 28.89 -8.98 47.40
CA LYS A 390 28.90 -7.66 48.07
C LYS A 390 30.32 -7.16 48.34
N ASN A 391 30.41 -5.84 48.54
CA ASN A 391 31.43 -5.07 49.32
C ASN A 391 32.70 -4.54 48.62
N ARG A 392 33.02 -3.27 48.94
CA ARG A 392 34.28 -2.50 48.79
C ARG A 392 34.71 -2.22 47.32
N GLY A 393 35.27 -1.07 46.97
CA GLY A 393 35.63 0.14 47.74
C GLY A 393 37.01 0.69 47.30
N PHE A 394 37.16 2.02 47.27
CA PHE A 394 38.37 2.80 46.91
C PHE A 394 38.83 2.84 45.43
N ASP A 395 38.47 3.95 44.77
CA ASP A 395 39.34 5.08 44.34
C ASP A 395 40.51 4.93 43.32
N LEU A 396 40.86 6.09 42.72
CA LEU A 396 41.94 6.46 41.77
C LEU A 396 43.19 5.52 41.63
N GLN A 397 43.87 5.38 40.47
CA GLN A 397 44.17 6.38 39.42
C GLN A 397 44.72 5.75 38.10
N THR A 398 44.64 6.48 36.98
CA THR A 398 45.44 6.34 35.72
C THR A 398 45.45 5.02 34.92
N GLN A 399 44.86 5.06 33.72
CA GLN A 399 45.63 5.24 32.47
C GLN A 399 44.73 5.75 31.32
N LEU A 400 45.30 6.55 30.40
CA LEU A 400 44.73 6.89 29.08
C LEU A 400 45.31 5.90 28.04
N LEU A 401 44.84 5.76 26.79
CA LEU A 401 44.36 6.74 25.80
C LEU A 401 43.56 6.04 24.68
N GLU A 402 43.10 6.81 23.68
CA GLU A 402 42.47 6.38 22.41
C GLU A 402 41.03 5.82 22.51
N HIS A 403 40.05 6.30 21.73
CA HIS A 403 40.02 7.43 20.79
C HIS A 403 38.63 8.07 20.78
N ALA A 404 38.53 9.38 20.99
CA ALA A 404 37.29 10.14 20.79
C ALA A 404 37.53 11.66 20.64
N THR A 405 37.23 12.21 19.47
CA THR A 405 36.76 13.60 19.28
C THR A 405 36.27 13.83 17.85
N CYS A 406 35.10 14.47 17.70
CA CYS A 406 34.92 15.64 16.82
C CYS A 406 33.47 16.17 16.91
N MET A 407 33.26 17.12 17.82
CA MET A 407 32.24 18.17 17.74
C MET A 407 32.93 19.47 18.20
N ALA A 408 32.58 20.59 17.57
CA ALA A 408 33.41 21.81 17.58
C ALA A 408 33.25 22.71 18.82
N ALA A 409 34.21 23.63 19.00
CA ALA A 409 33.96 25.00 19.48
C ALA A 409 35.09 25.99 19.08
N GLU A 410 34.69 27.09 18.43
CA GLU A 410 35.11 28.50 18.60
C GLU A 410 36.58 28.99 18.51
N ALA A 411 36.71 30.29 18.17
CA ALA A 411 37.94 31.11 18.22
C ALA A 411 38.15 31.67 19.66
N GLN A 412 39.20 32.41 20.05
CA GLN A 412 40.02 33.46 19.40
C GLN A 412 41.32 33.60 20.25
N GLU A 413 42.52 33.97 19.78
CA GLU A 413 42.98 35.34 19.47
C GLU A 413 44.44 35.42 18.92
N LEU A 414 44.72 36.49 18.17
CA LEU A 414 45.97 37.30 18.07
C LEU A 414 47.36 36.70 17.69
N GLY A 415 47.78 36.98 16.45
CA GLY A 415 49.19 37.21 16.00
C GLY A 415 50.12 35.99 15.86
N SER A 416 51.22 35.99 15.08
CA SER A 416 51.68 36.83 13.95
C SER A 416 52.91 36.13 13.27
N GLU A 417 53.49 36.45 12.10
CA GLU A 417 53.20 37.46 11.05
C GLU A 417 53.81 37.08 9.67
N THR A 418 53.61 37.94 8.65
CA THR A 418 54.22 38.08 7.30
C THR A 418 55.22 37.06 6.66
N SER A 419 55.05 36.92 5.32
CA SER A 419 56.08 36.62 4.28
C SER A 419 56.60 35.16 4.13
N SER A 420 57.20 34.71 3.01
CA SER A 420 57.01 34.99 1.56
C SER A 420 57.86 34.00 0.71
N ALA A 421 57.52 33.85 -0.58
CA ALA A 421 58.38 33.34 -1.67
C ALA A 421 58.70 31.81 -1.77
N ASP A 422 58.26 31.23 -2.89
CA ASP A 422 59.05 30.54 -3.93
C ASP A 422 59.82 29.20 -3.74
N MET A 423 59.59 28.35 -4.76
CA MET A 423 60.53 27.49 -5.50
C MET A 423 61.17 26.21 -4.89
N ASN A 424 60.56 25.07 -5.29
CA ASN A 424 61.09 24.13 -6.31
C ASN A 424 62.20 23.08 -5.98
N SER A 425 61.98 21.87 -6.52
CA SER A 425 62.97 20.91 -7.08
C SER A 425 63.64 19.80 -6.24
N SER A 426 63.56 18.58 -6.82
CA SER A 426 64.59 17.50 -6.91
C SER A 426 65.25 16.86 -5.66
N ALA A 427 64.72 15.68 -5.29
CA ALA A 427 65.37 14.34 -5.29
C ALA A 427 66.89 14.13 -5.04
N ILE A 428 67.23 13.02 -4.34
CA ILE A 428 68.38 12.12 -4.62
C ILE A 428 68.26 10.77 -3.85
N HIS A 429 68.63 9.65 -4.52
CA HIS A 429 68.92 8.29 -4.00
C HIS A 429 70.42 7.99 -4.32
N PRO A 430 71.19 7.07 -3.67
CA PRO A 430 71.00 5.58 -3.57
C PRO A 430 71.38 5.00 -2.16
N VAL A 431 71.60 3.70 -1.81
CA VAL A 431 72.48 2.55 -2.24
C VAL A 431 72.02 1.30 -1.39
N VAL A 432 71.66 0.11 -1.93
CA VAL A 432 72.48 -1.15 -2.15
C VAL A 432 73.07 -1.79 -0.85
N GLU A 433 73.04 -3.10 -0.50
CA GLU A 433 72.51 -4.37 -1.10
C GLU A 433 72.45 -5.60 -0.11
N VAL A 434 71.87 -6.74 -0.56
CA VAL A 434 72.18 -8.20 -0.27
C VAL A 434 72.25 -8.73 1.20
N LYS A 435 71.37 -9.65 1.68
CA LYS A 435 71.26 -11.15 1.52
C LYS A 435 72.46 -11.96 2.06
N LEU A 436 72.33 -12.94 2.98
CA LEU A 436 71.74 -14.29 2.79
C LEU A 436 71.55 -15.09 4.13
N MET A 437 71.03 -16.32 4.00
CA MET A 437 70.69 -17.41 4.97
C MET A 437 71.81 -17.81 5.98
N LEU A 438 71.59 -18.67 7.01
CA LEU A 438 70.61 -19.77 7.20
C LEU A 438 70.42 -20.16 8.69
N ASN A 439 69.21 -20.57 9.11
CA ASN A 439 69.02 -21.79 9.93
C ASN A 439 67.56 -22.27 9.97
N LEU A 440 67.38 -23.57 10.24
CA LEU A 440 66.10 -24.33 10.24
C LEU A 440 65.20 -23.92 11.42
N ILE A 441 63.86 -24.13 11.41
CA ILE A 441 63.16 -25.44 11.39
C ILE A 441 61.85 -25.42 10.57
N VAL A 442 61.54 -26.57 9.97
CA VAL A 442 60.35 -26.94 9.16
C VAL A 442 59.36 -27.66 10.12
N ALA A 443 58.03 -27.54 10.07
CA ALA A 443 57.19 -27.86 8.91
C ALA A 443 55.78 -27.24 8.92
N THR A 444 55.16 -27.22 7.73
CA THR A 444 53.73 -27.04 7.53
C THR A 444 53.25 -28.09 6.52
N LEU A 445 52.12 -28.75 6.81
CA LEU A 445 51.39 -29.61 5.87
C LEU A 445 49.92 -29.14 5.92
N PHE A 446 49.33 -28.66 4.81
CA PHE A 446 48.66 -29.44 3.75
C PHE A 446 47.45 -30.21 4.32
N VAL A 447 46.23 -30.15 3.76
CA VAL A 447 45.72 -29.92 2.38
C VAL A 447 44.49 -28.95 2.51
N GLY A 448 43.99 -28.14 1.57
CA GLY A 448 44.04 -28.11 0.10
C GLY A 448 42.71 -28.63 -0.51
N ALA A 449 42.32 -28.32 -1.75
CA ALA A 449 42.57 -27.16 -2.62
C ALA A 449 41.59 -27.24 -3.81
N LEU A 450 41.14 -26.10 -4.36
CA LEU A 450 40.99 -25.82 -5.82
C LEU A 450 40.09 -24.60 -6.11
N PHE A 451 40.57 -23.67 -6.94
CA PHE A 451 39.83 -22.99 -8.03
C PHE A 451 40.74 -21.95 -8.72
N LEU A 452 41.14 -22.19 -9.98
CA LEU A 452 41.67 -21.17 -10.91
C LEU A 452 41.76 -21.73 -12.35
N GLY A 453 41.50 -20.88 -13.35
CA GLY A 453 41.63 -21.19 -14.79
C GLY A 453 40.41 -21.92 -15.39
N CYS A 454 39.92 -21.60 -16.59
CA CYS A 454 40.43 -20.71 -17.65
C CYS A 454 39.29 -19.94 -18.36
N SER A 455 39.65 -18.99 -19.23
CA SER A 455 38.74 -18.35 -20.19
C SER A 455 39.46 -18.15 -21.53
N SER A 456 38.87 -18.67 -22.61
CA SER A 456 39.29 -18.51 -24.02
C SER A 456 38.14 -19.00 -24.91
N GLY A 457 37.93 -18.40 -26.09
CA GLY A 457 36.76 -18.66 -26.95
C GLY A 457 37.07 -19.41 -28.26
N SER A 458 36.32 -19.03 -29.31
CA SER A 458 36.34 -19.51 -30.72
C SER A 458 35.82 -20.92 -31.05
N GLU A 459 34.56 -20.96 -31.49
CA GLU A 459 34.02 -21.60 -32.72
C GLU A 459 34.05 -23.13 -32.99
N VAL A 460 33.20 -23.50 -33.98
CA VAL A 460 33.16 -24.73 -34.82
C VAL A 460 32.42 -25.99 -34.30
N SER A 461 31.13 -26.05 -34.65
CA SER A 461 30.41 -27.19 -35.29
C SER A 461 30.07 -28.50 -34.52
N SER A 462 28.82 -28.98 -34.73
CA SER A 462 28.35 -30.39 -34.91
C SER A 462 28.71 -31.50 -33.89
N SER A 463 27.83 -32.45 -33.53
CA SER A 463 26.41 -32.68 -33.82
C SER A 463 25.86 -33.95 -33.13
N HIS A 464 24.56 -33.95 -32.78
CA HIS A 464 23.66 -35.13 -32.66
C HIS A 464 23.88 -36.21 -31.56
N PHE A 465 22.78 -36.94 -31.28
CA PHE A 465 22.58 -38.06 -30.34
C PHE A 465 22.75 -37.74 -28.84
N SER A 466 21.78 -37.83 -27.91
CA SER A 466 20.47 -38.53 -27.75
C SER A 466 20.51 -39.86 -26.99
N LEU A 467 19.43 -40.07 -26.20
CA LEU A 467 18.95 -41.29 -25.48
C LEU A 467 19.26 -41.50 -23.96
N PHE A 468 18.21 -41.24 -23.17
CA PHE A 468 17.53 -42.13 -22.20
C PHE A 468 18.18 -42.68 -20.91
N ALA A 469 17.35 -42.62 -19.84
CA ALA A 469 17.16 -43.61 -18.75
C ALA A 469 18.25 -43.79 -17.64
N SER A 470 17.95 -44.27 -16.42
CA SER A 470 16.70 -44.23 -15.61
C SER A 470 16.92 -44.79 -14.17
N GLN A 471 16.05 -44.40 -13.22
CA GLN A 471 15.67 -45.12 -11.97
C GLN A 471 16.67 -45.29 -10.78
N ASN A 472 16.20 -44.82 -9.61
CA ASN A 472 16.18 -45.43 -8.26
C ASN A 472 17.09 -46.63 -7.91
N LEU A 473 17.68 -46.63 -6.69
CA LEU A 473 17.16 -47.40 -5.51
C LEU A 473 17.95 -47.17 -4.18
N TYR A 474 17.21 -47.05 -3.06
CA TYR A 474 17.47 -47.48 -1.67
C TYR A 474 18.91 -47.57 -1.07
N GLY A 475 19.20 -46.71 -0.08
CA GLY A 475 19.04 -47.01 1.37
C GLY A 475 19.96 -48.01 2.09
N LEU A 476 20.52 -47.60 3.25
CA LEU A 476 21.03 -48.47 4.33
C LEU A 476 21.05 -47.72 5.69
N THR A 477 21.09 -48.46 6.81
CA THR A 477 20.99 -47.97 8.21
C THR A 477 22.04 -48.65 9.13
N ASP A 478 21.91 -48.48 10.46
CA ASP A 478 22.56 -49.25 11.55
C ASP A 478 24.04 -48.92 11.93
N GLN A 479 24.50 -48.98 13.20
CA GLN A 479 23.82 -49.00 14.53
C GLN A 479 24.81 -48.75 15.71
N LEU A 480 24.29 -48.75 16.97
CA LEU A 480 24.96 -48.75 18.31
C LEU A 480 25.80 -47.51 18.72
N HIS A 481 25.79 -46.92 19.94
CA HIS A 481 25.10 -47.06 21.26
C HIS A 481 25.90 -47.67 22.44
N CYS A 482 26.08 -46.88 23.53
CA CYS A 482 26.39 -47.26 24.92
C CYS A 482 25.96 -46.07 25.85
N CYS A 483 25.07 -46.20 26.86
CA CYS A 483 25.16 -46.91 28.16
C CYS A 483 25.82 -46.07 29.28
N LEU A 484 25.33 -45.90 30.52
CA LEU A 484 24.11 -46.25 31.32
C LEU A 484 23.96 -45.13 32.42
N THR A 485 22.91 -44.88 33.22
CA THR A 485 21.61 -45.49 33.60
C THR A 485 20.62 -44.32 33.93
N GLY A 486 19.44 -44.38 34.58
CA GLY A 486 18.64 -45.41 35.28
C GLY A 486 17.36 -44.83 35.93
N ARG A 487 16.58 -45.65 36.67
CA ARG A 487 15.29 -45.35 37.39
C ARG A 487 15.06 -46.44 38.48
N PRO A 488 13.90 -46.58 39.18
CA PRO A 488 12.82 -45.66 39.64
C PRO A 488 12.54 -45.81 41.18
N ILE A 489 11.43 -45.23 41.71
CA ILE A 489 10.32 -45.92 42.46
C ILE A 489 9.39 -44.93 43.22
N MET A 490 8.11 -45.31 43.42
CA MET A 490 7.08 -44.53 44.15
C MET A 490 7.00 -44.91 45.65
N ARG A 491 6.43 -44.04 46.51
CA ARG A 491 5.21 -44.37 47.31
C ARG A 491 4.57 -43.18 48.06
N ARG A 492 3.32 -43.40 48.50
CA ARG A 492 2.40 -42.45 49.17
C ARG A 492 2.61 -42.35 50.69
N ARG A 493 2.34 -41.17 51.27
CA ARG A 493 1.31 -40.89 52.33
C ARG A 493 1.37 -39.39 52.69
N GLN A 494 0.29 -38.59 52.59
CA GLN A 494 -0.99 -38.50 53.31
C GLN A 494 -0.98 -37.65 54.61
N LYS A 495 -1.94 -36.70 54.64
CA LYS A 495 -2.85 -36.29 55.74
C LYS A 495 -2.54 -35.06 56.63
N LEU A 496 -3.64 -34.28 56.78
CA LEU A 496 -4.01 -33.35 57.88
C LEU A 496 -3.12 -32.10 58.07
N ARG A 497 -3.58 -30.95 58.60
CA ARG A 497 -4.89 -30.25 58.80
C ARG A 497 -4.57 -29.15 59.82
N ARG A 498 -4.87 -27.86 59.52
CA ARG A 498 -5.66 -26.94 60.39
C ARG A 498 -5.52 -25.46 59.97
N ARG A 499 -6.63 -24.90 59.49
CA ARG A 499 -7.13 -23.55 59.86
C ARG A 499 -7.62 -23.62 61.35
N PRO A 500 -7.90 -22.52 62.10
CA PRO A 500 -8.70 -21.37 61.61
C PRO A 500 -8.58 -19.98 62.34
N THR A 501 -9.48 -19.05 61.96
CA THR A 501 -10.14 -17.98 62.79
C THR A 501 -9.30 -16.79 63.33
N LEU A 502 -9.83 -15.57 63.62
CA LEU A 502 -11.08 -14.82 63.28
C LEU A 502 -10.95 -13.33 63.77
N ARG A 503 -11.64 -12.36 63.10
CA ARG A 503 -12.33 -11.15 63.68
C ARG A 503 -11.47 -10.06 64.40
N ASN A 504 -11.92 -8.81 64.68
CA ASN A 504 -13.01 -7.92 64.17
C ASN A 504 -12.88 -6.46 64.69
N LEU A 505 -13.35 -5.45 63.90
CA LEU A 505 -14.02 -4.18 64.33
C LEU A 505 -13.19 -3.20 65.23
N HIS A 506 -13.54 -1.93 65.54
CA HIS A 506 -14.63 -0.95 65.24
C HIS A 506 -14.05 0.51 65.42
N ARG A 507 -14.72 1.68 65.23
CA ARG A 507 -15.42 2.29 64.06
C ARG A 507 -16.12 3.64 64.47
N ARG A 508 -15.43 4.80 64.47
CA ARG A 508 -15.99 6.19 64.58
C ARG A 508 -14.95 7.19 64.00
N ARG A 509 -15.19 8.18 63.10
CA ARG A 509 -16.27 9.16 62.77
C ARG A 509 -16.29 10.46 63.62
N GLN A 510 -15.92 11.59 63.00
CA GLN A 510 -16.64 12.88 63.02
C GLN A 510 -16.14 13.84 61.91
N ARG A 511 -16.96 14.85 61.56
CA ARG A 511 -16.74 16.02 60.66
C ARG A 511 -17.71 17.14 61.11
N PRO A 512 -17.44 18.43 60.81
CA PRO A 512 -18.22 19.12 59.74
C PRO A 512 -17.33 19.80 58.65
N ALA A 513 -17.92 20.66 57.79
CA ALA A 513 -17.29 21.39 56.68
C ALA A 513 -17.47 22.94 56.86
N PRO A 514 -17.01 23.85 55.96
CA PRO A 514 -17.69 24.10 54.65
C PRO A 514 -16.86 24.63 53.44
N LEU A 515 -17.45 24.49 52.23
CA LEU A 515 -17.51 25.37 51.01
C LEU A 515 -16.27 26.10 50.38
N TYR A 516 -16.14 25.94 49.03
CA TYR A 516 -15.76 26.90 47.93
C TYR A 516 -14.50 27.83 48.01
N SER A 517 -13.82 28.27 46.93
CA SER A 517 -13.64 27.80 45.53
C SER A 517 -12.60 28.65 44.74
N ARG A 518 -12.21 28.19 43.53
CA ARG A 518 -11.53 28.90 42.40
C ARG A 518 -10.00 29.17 42.43
N SER A 519 -9.38 28.85 41.28
CA SER A 519 -8.19 29.45 40.58
C SER A 519 -6.90 29.82 41.33
N ALA A 520 -5.70 29.82 40.74
CA ALA A 520 -5.03 29.21 39.56
C ALA A 520 -3.65 29.91 39.42
N TYR A 521 -2.75 29.43 38.54
CA TYR A 521 -1.42 30.03 38.24
C TYR A 521 -0.38 29.92 39.40
N GLN A 522 0.94 29.71 39.17
CA GLN A 522 1.68 29.44 37.94
C GLN A 522 2.96 28.59 38.23
N SER A 523 3.61 28.10 37.16
CA SER A 523 5.06 27.78 37.03
C SER A 523 5.76 26.92 38.10
N HIS A 524 6.11 25.67 37.74
CA HIS A 524 7.51 25.22 37.52
C HIS A 524 7.62 23.67 37.46
N PHE A 525 7.36 23.06 36.28
CA PHE A 525 7.72 21.66 36.01
C PHE A 525 7.94 21.41 34.50
N LYS A 526 9.18 21.62 34.02
CA LYS A 526 9.67 21.22 32.68
C LYS A 526 11.19 21.02 32.69
N ALA A 527 11.69 19.86 33.12
CA ALA A 527 13.11 19.47 32.95
C ALA A 527 13.39 17.94 33.17
N ALA A 528 12.43 17.03 32.95
CA ALA A 528 12.62 15.62 33.36
C ALA A 528 11.92 14.56 32.47
N THR A 529 11.69 14.83 31.17
CA THR A 529 11.02 13.86 30.27
C THR A 529 11.51 13.96 28.81
N PHE A 530 12.82 13.89 28.58
CA PHE A 530 13.42 14.01 27.23
C PHE A 530 14.59 13.05 26.94
N LEU A 531 14.57 11.85 27.53
CA LEU A 531 15.63 10.83 27.34
C LEU A 531 15.08 9.38 27.25
N SER A 532 14.23 9.13 26.24
CA SER A 532 13.87 7.75 25.83
C SER A 532 13.41 7.64 24.37
N LEU A 533 12.83 8.69 23.76
CA LEU A 533 12.49 8.71 22.33
C LEU A 533 13.71 9.05 21.44
N LYS A 534 14.72 8.19 21.42
CA LYS A 534 15.86 8.23 20.47
C LYS A 534 16.38 6.83 20.12
N CYS A 535 15.57 6.03 19.42
CA CYS A 535 15.98 4.98 18.46
C CYS A 535 14.76 4.28 17.84
N CYS A 536 14.06 4.97 16.92
CA CYS A 536 13.13 4.36 15.95
C CYS A 536 12.89 5.30 14.75
N LEU A 537 13.95 5.99 14.31
CA LEU A 537 13.99 6.61 12.99
C LEU A 537 14.68 5.59 12.07
N CYS A 538 13.89 4.76 11.40
CA CYS A 538 14.39 3.88 10.36
C CYS A 538 14.83 4.76 9.19
N ALA A 539 16.14 5.01 9.07
CA ALA A 539 16.68 5.69 7.90
C ALA A 539 16.35 4.86 6.64
N PHE A 540 15.69 5.46 5.67
CA PHE A 540 15.36 4.78 4.42
C PHE A 540 16.66 4.56 3.63
N SER A 541 17.23 3.36 3.79
CA SER A 541 18.15 2.82 2.81
C SER A 541 17.32 2.44 1.59
N ASN A 542 17.21 3.37 0.65
CA ASN A 542 16.67 3.08 -0.68
C ASN A 542 17.60 2.10 -1.40
N GLU A 543 17.37 0.81 -1.18
CA GLU A 543 17.50 -0.20 -2.23
C GLU A 543 16.26 -0.19 -3.14
N GLN A 544 15.78 1.03 -3.45
CA GLN A 544 15.20 1.32 -4.75
C GLN A 544 16.17 0.75 -5.78
N PHE A 545 15.66 -0.03 -6.74
CA PHE A 545 16.47 -0.81 -7.68
C PHE A 545 17.06 0.09 -8.78
N GLN A 546 17.79 1.12 -8.38
CA GLN A 546 18.44 2.08 -9.26
C GLN A 546 19.51 1.37 -10.09
N VAL A 547 19.40 1.52 -11.40
CA VAL A 547 20.55 1.44 -12.30
C VAL A 547 21.49 2.59 -11.88
N LYS A 548 22.51 2.26 -11.08
CA LYS A 548 23.47 3.22 -10.55
C LYS A 548 24.26 3.87 -11.69
N GLY A 549 24.64 5.13 -11.50
CA GLY A 549 25.39 5.92 -12.47
C GLY A 549 24.54 6.60 -13.57
N LEU A 550 23.21 6.64 -13.45
CA LEU A 550 22.40 7.41 -14.40
C LEU A 550 22.36 8.92 -14.07
N PRO A 551 22.41 9.81 -15.09
CA PRO A 551 22.15 11.25 -14.98
C PRO A 551 20.82 11.59 -14.32
N PHE A 552 20.74 12.71 -13.60
CA PHE A 552 19.47 13.20 -13.02
C PHE A 552 18.32 13.34 -14.04
N ASN A 553 18.62 13.75 -15.28
CA ASN A 553 17.64 13.83 -16.38
C ASN A 553 17.27 12.47 -17.02
N ARG A 554 17.67 11.34 -16.42
CA ARG A 554 17.24 9.97 -16.77
C ARG A 554 16.28 9.36 -15.73
N TYR A 555 15.69 10.20 -14.89
CA TYR A 555 14.64 9.83 -13.93
C TYR A 555 13.38 10.68 -14.15
N THR A 556 12.24 10.12 -13.72
CA THR A 556 10.94 10.81 -13.59
C THR A 556 10.62 10.99 -12.11
N TRP A 557 10.14 12.16 -11.72
CA TRP A 557 9.84 12.53 -10.35
C TRP A 557 8.38 12.95 -10.19
N LEU A 558 7.69 12.39 -9.20
CA LEU A 558 6.36 12.88 -8.80
C LEU A 558 6.51 14.29 -8.22
N THR A 559 5.71 15.22 -8.74
CA THR A 559 5.72 16.64 -8.36
C THR A 559 4.34 17.07 -7.90
N THR A 560 4.25 17.76 -6.76
CA THR A 560 2.98 18.34 -6.28
C THR A 560 2.90 19.81 -6.66
N HIS A 561 1.83 20.18 -7.37
CA HIS A 561 1.46 21.57 -7.60
C HIS A 561 1.04 22.21 -6.26
N ASN A 562 1.51 23.42 -6.01
CA ASN A 562 1.27 24.21 -4.79
C ASN A 562 1.31 23.36 -3.50
N ALA A 563 2.47 22.71 -3.27
CA ALA A 563 2.65 21.61 -2.33
C ALA A 563 2.26 21.91 -0.86
N PHE A 564 2.30 23.19 -0.48
CA PHE A 564 1.93 23.67 0.87
C PHE A 564 0.43 23.92 1.05
N ALA A 565 -0.34 24.02 -0.03
CA ALA A 565 -1.73 24.46 -0.04
C ALA A 565 -2.67 23.32 0.40
N ARG A 566 -2.59 22.95 1.68
CA ARG A 566 -3.27 21.76 2.23
C ARG A 566 -4.72 22.04 2.64
N LEU A 567 -5.62 21.15 2.23
CA LEU A 567 -7.02 21.12 2.63
C LEU A 567 -7.20 21.17 4.16
N GLY A 568 -8.03 22.10 4.65
CA GLY A 568 -8.30 22.27 6.08
C GLY A 568 -7.18 22.91 6.91
N GLN A 569 -6.11 23.39 6.28
CA GLN A 569 -5.07 24.16 6.97
C GLN A 569 -5.60 25.52 7.43
N LYS A 570 -5.16 25.96 8.61
CA LYS A 570 -5.37 27.33 9.12
C LYS A 570 -4.18 28.20 8.73
N SER A 571 -4.42 29.48 8.43
CA SER A 571 -3.33 30.44 8.18
C SER A 571 -2.50 30.65 9.45
N ALA A 572 -1.18 30.71 9.31
CA ALA A 572 -0.30 31.15 10.39
C ALA A 572 -0.51 32.62 10.80
N THR A 573 -1.24 33.41 10.00
CA THR A 573 -1.71 34.77 10.38
C THR A 573 -2.89 34.74 11.36
N GLY A 574 -3.53 33.57 11.57
CA GLY A 574 -4.82 33.44 12.26
C GLY A 574 -6.05 33.72 11.38
N SER A 575 -5.86 34.20 10.15
CA SER A 575 -6.93 34.50 9.20
C SER A 575 -7.59 33.24 8.62
N VAL A 576 -8.82 33.40 8.13
CA VAL A 576 -9.47 32.40 7.26
C VAL A 576 -8.77 32.42 5.89
N ILE A 577 -8.40 31.25 5.38
CA ILE A 577 -7.88 31.10 4.02
C ILE A 577 -9.06 31.08 3.04
N LEU A 578 -9.02 31.96 2.03
CA LEU A 578 -10.03 32.14 0.98
C LEU A 578 -9.45 31.90 -0.42
N SER A 579 -8.35 31.14 -0.50
CA SER A 579 -7.74 30.65 -1.75
C SER A 579 -7.89 29.12 -1.86
N PRO A 580 -7.84 28.53 -3.08
CA PRO A 580 -7.95 27.08 -3.24
C PRO A 580 -6.82 26.31 -2.56
N THR A 581 -7.08 25.04 -2.26
CA THR A 581 -6.10 24.10 -1.71
C THR A 581 -5.86 22.97 -2.69
N ASN A 582 -4.59 22.61 -2.90
CA ASN A 582 -4.14 21.68 -3.94
C ASN A 582 -3.80 20.29 -3.42
N GLN A 583 -3.55 20.12 -2.11
CA GLN A 583 -3.07 18.86 -1.53
C GLN A 583 -3.84 18.46 -0.25
N GLN A 584 -3.76 17.18 0.14
CA GLN A 584 -4.50 16.62 1.30
C GLN A 584 -3.64 16.36 2.55
N ASP A 585 -2.33 16.56 2.50
CA ASP A 585 -1.39 16.27 3.59
C ASP A 585 -0.15 17.17 3.57
N THR A 586 0.71 17.05 4.58
CA THR A 586 1.89 17.94 4.75
C THR A 586 2.98 17.62 3.74
N VAL A 587 3.94 18.53 3.55
CA VAL A 587 5.08 18.29 2.67
C VAL A 587 5.95 17.13 3.19
N THR A 588 6.08 16.96 4.51
CA THR A 588 6.66 15.74 5.13
C THR A 588 5.94 14.47 4.65
N SER A 589 4.60 14.50 4.56
CA SER A 589 3.80 13.35 4.13
C SER A 589 3.99 13.06 2.64
N GLN A 590 3.98 14.11 1.81
CA GLN A 590 4.25 14.05 0.37
C GLN A 590 5.62 13.40 0.10
N LEU A 591 6.68 13.88 0.77
CA LEU A 591 8.03 13.34 0.65
C LEU A 591 8.10 11.87 1.11
N ASN A 592 7.46 11.51 2.23
CA ASN A 592 7.39 10.12 2.69
C ASN A 592 6.61 9.20 1.72
N ASN A 593 5.65 9.74 0.96
CA ASN A 593 4.85 9.03 -0.03
C ASN A 593 5.45 9.03 -1.45
N GLY A 594 6.72 9.43 -1.62
CA GLY A 594 7.44 9.35 -2.90
C GLY A 594 7.42 10.60 -3.77
N VAL A 595 6.81 11.70 -3.33
CA VAL A 595 6.92 13.01 -4.02
C VAL A 595 8.37 13.50 -3.93
N ARG A 596 8.97 13.95 -5.04
CA ARG A 596 10.37 14.42 -5.10
C ARG A 596 10.52 15.79 -5.78
N GLY A 597 9.50 16.27 -6.48
CA GLY A 597 9.36 17.68 -6.89
C GLY A 597 8.31 18.41 -6.06
N LEU A 598 8.53 19.69 -5.73
CA LEU A 598 7.60 20.53 -4.98
C LEU A 598 7.49 21.91 -5.63
N MET A 599 6.30 22.30 -6.08
CA MET A 599 6.02 23.69 -6.50
C MET A 599 5.61 24.54 -5.28
N LEU A 600 6.25 25.69 -5.12
CA LEU A 600 6.09 26.59 -3.97
C LEU A 600 6.02 28.07 -4.42
N ASP A 601 4.81 28.65 -4.42
CA ASP A 601 4.61 30.08 -4.63
C ASP A 601 5.15 30.90 -3.44
N MET A 602 6.19 31.72 -3.65
CA MET A 602 6.86 32.47 -2.58
C MET A 602 6.73 33.99 -2.75
N TYR A 603 6.31 34.67 -1.68
CA TYR A 603 6.05 36.11 -1.66
C TYR A 603 6.76 36.81 -0.49
N ASP A 604 7.12 38.09 -0.67
CA ASP A 604 7.38 38.98 0.47
C ASP A 604 6.06 39.26 1.21
N PHE A 605 5.97 38.92 2.50
CA PHE A 605 4.77 39.18 3.30
C PHE A 605 5.08 39.27 4.80
N ASN A 606 4.44 40.19 5.53
CA ASN A 606 4.65 40.38 6.98
C ASN A 606 6.15 40.45 7.40
N ASN A 607 7.00 41.06 6.57
CA ASN A 607 8.46 41.18 6.73
C ASN A 607 9.27 39.86 6.69
N ASP A 608 8.70 38.79 6.14
CA ASP A 608 9.36 37.48 5.93
C ASP A 608 8.95 36.91 4.55
N ILE A 609 9.49 35.75 4.15
CA ILE A 609 9.07 35.02 2.94
C ILE A 609 7.95 34.04 3.29
N TRP A 610 6.80 34.19 2.64
CA TRP A 610 5.61 33.36 2.89
C TRP A 610 5.19 32.54 1.68
N LEU A 611 4.54 31.42 1.98
CA LEU A 611 3.84 30.59 1.02
C LEU A 611 2.37 31.02 0.97
N CYS A 612 1.93 31.48 -0.20
CA CYS A 612 0.60 32.04 -0.41
C CYS A 612 0.05 31.62 -1.77
N HIS A 613 -1.16 31.08 -1.85
CA HIS A 613 -1.82 30.83 -3.13
C HIS A 613 -2.64 32.08 -3.48
N SER A 614 -2.09 32.95 -4.32
CA SER A 614 -2.51 34.37 -4.41
C SER A 614 -2.44 34.91 -5.85
N PHE A 615 -2.78 36.17 -6.05
CA PHE A 615 -2.89 36.81 -7.37
C PHE A 615 -2.23 38.20 -7.41
N GLY A 616 -1.95 38.69 -8.63
CA GLY A 616 -1.42 40.03 -8.87
C GLY A 616 -0.02 40.29 -8.30
N GLY A 617 0.75 39.22 -8.01
CA GLY A 617 2.08 39.30 -7.44
C GLY A 617 2.12 39.83 -5.99
N LYS A 618 1.03 39.69 -5.24
CA LYS A 618 0.94 40.11 -3.83
C LYS A 618 0.33 39.01 -2.98
N CYS A 619 0.87 38.80 -1.78
CA CYS A 619 0.23 37.97 -0.76
C CYS A 619 -0.67 38.82 0.14
N TYR A 620 -1.78 38.24 0.58
CA TYR A 620 -2.77 38.85 1.48
C TYR A 620 -3.00 37.92 2.67
N ASN A 621 -3.48 38.46 3.80
CA ASN A 621 -3.78 37.67 5.00
C ASN A 621 -4.71 36.46 4.74
N PHE A 622 -5.65 36.59 3.80
CA PHE A 622 -6.58 35.52 3.41
C PHE A 622 -6.05 34.58 2.31
N THR A 623 -4.88 34.85 1.72
CA THR A 623 -4.18 33.94 0.79
C THR A 623 -2.92 33.30 1.37
N ALA A 624 -2.44 33.83 2.50
CA ALA A 624 -1.26 33.37 3.22
C ALA A 624 -1.51 32.04 3.96
N PHE A 625 -0.73 31.01 3.66
CA PHE A 625 -0.77 29.74 4.40
C PHE A 625 0.17 29.78 5.60
N GLN A 626 1.48 29.96 5.37
CA GLN A 626 2.50 30.02 6.42
C GLN A 626 3.84 30.60 5.93
N PRO A 627 4.75 31.03 6.84
CA PRO A 627 6.14 31.33 6.48
C PRO A 627 6.81 30.17 5.76
N ALA A 628 7.56 30.46 4.68
CA ALA A 628 8.19 29.44 3.85
C ALA A 628 9.23 28.61 4.63
N VAL A 629 9.91 29.23 5.60
CA VAL A 629 10.89 28.57 6.48
C VAL A 629 10.33 27.33 7.20
N ASN A 630 9.02 27.24 7.44
CA ASN A 630 8.39 26.06 8.05
C ASN A 630 8.45 24.85 7.12
N VAL A 631 8.00 25.01 5.87
CA VAL A 631 8.01 23.94 4.86
C VAL A 631 9.42 23.60 4.42
N LEU A 632 10.29 24.61 4.30
CA LEU A 632 11.72 24.37 4.02
C LEU A 632 12.41 23.58 5.15
N LYS A 633 11.94 23.69 6.40
CA LYS A 633 12.38 22.84 7.51
C LYS A 633 11.82 21.42 7.45
N GLU A 634 10.59 21.21 6.97
CA GLU A 634 10.10 19.85 6.65
C GLU A 634 11.03 19.14 5.64
N ILE A 635 11.45 19.87 4.59
CA ILE A 635 12.39 19.38 3.56
C ILE A 635 13.79 19.13 4.14
N GLN A 636 14.29 20.01 5.01
CA GLN A 636 15.60 19.85 5.66
C GLN A 636 15.63 18.60 6.57
N VAL A 637 14.60 18.40 7.40
CA VAL A 637 14.48 17.19 8.24
C VAL A 637 14.41 15.93 7.38
N PHE A 638 13.67 15.96 6.26
CA PHE A 638 13.59 14.83 5.33
C PHE A 638 14.95 14.51 4.67
N LEU A 639 15.70 15.52 4.20
CA LEU A 639 17.01 15.32 3.58
C LEU A 639 18.09 14.89 4.59
N GLU A 640 17.96 15.25 5.87
CA GLU A 640 18.82 14.71 6.95
C GLU A 640 18.51 13.26 7.29
N ALA A 641 17.24 12.89 7.38
CA ALA A 641 16.83 11.52 7.70
C ALA A 641 17.13 10.52 6.57
N ASN A 642 17.14 10.99 5.32
CA ASN A 642 17.26 10.15 4.12
C ASN A 642 18.46 10.60 3.27
N PRO A 643 19.67 10.07 3.52
CA PRO A 643 20.91 10.57 2.92
C PRO A 643 21.06 10.26 1.42
N SER A 644 20.31 9.29 0.89
CA SER A 644 20.30 8.93 -0.54
C SER A 644 19.26 9.67 -1.38
N GLU A 645 18.39 10.47 -0.77
CA GLU A 645 17.27 11.12 -1.45
C GLU A 645 17.65 12.46 -2.07
N ILE A 646 17.03 12.80 -3.20
CA ILE A 646 17.13 14.11 -3.89
C ILE A 646 15.76 14.77 -3.89
N VAL A 647 15.70 16.08 -3.61
CA VAL A 647 14.47 16.88 -3.71
C VAL A 647 14.68 18.03 -4.70
N THR A 648 13.66 18.29 -5.52
CA THR A 648 13.59 19.46 -6.41
C THR A 648 12.52 20.42 -5.92
N ILE A 649 12.85 21.72 -5.89
CA ILE A 649 11.90 22.79 -5.60
C ILE A 649 11.79 23.70 -6.84
N MET A 650 10.56 24.01 -7.23
CA MET A 650 10.24 24.97 -8.29
C MET A 650 9.50 26.14 -7.64
N ILE A 651 10.06 27.36 -7.78
CA ILE A 651 9.56 28.54 -7.07
C ILE A 651 8.87 29.47 -8.06
N GLU A 652 7.56 29.65 -7.89
CA GLU A 652 6.89 30.81 -8.48
C GLU A 652 7.22 32.04 -7.62
N ASP A 653 8.20 32.80 -8.10
CA ASP A 653 8.97 33.74 -7.27
C ASP A 653 8.44 35.17 -7.38
N TYR A 654 7.77 35.61 -6.32
CA TYR A 654 7.33 36.99 -6.10
C TYR A 654 8.17 37.70 -5.02
N VAL A 655 9.38 37.20 -4.75
CA VAL A 655 10.29 37.73 -3.71
C VAL A 655 11.16 38.84 -4.28
N THR A 656 10.76 40.08 -4.02
CA THR A 656 11.48 41.31 -4.37
C THR A 656 12.55 41.71 -3.36
N SER A 657 12.44 41.24 -2.10
CA SER A 657 13.36 41.64 -1.03
C SER A 657 14.82 41.22 -1.31
N PRO A 658 15.82 42.09 -1.04
CA PRO A 658 17.21 41.77 -1.33
C PRO A 658 17.70 40.51 -0.62
N LYS A 659 18.09 39.49 -1.41
CA LYS A 659 18.52 38.15 -0.95
C LYS A 659 17.42 37.39 -0.18
N GLY A 660 16.14 37.68 -0.40
CA GLY A 660 15.03 37.09 0.36
C GLY A 660 14.99 35.56 0.30
N LEU A 661 15.13 34.98 -0.90
CA LEU A 661 15.17 33.54 -1.08
C LEU A 661 16.41 32.92 -0.44
N THR A 662 17.59 33.51 -0.66
CA THR A 662 18.84 33.11 -0.01
C THR A 662 18.65 33.02 1.50
N LYS A 663 18.19 34.11 2.14
CA LYS A 663 18.00 34.18 3.60
C LYS A 663 17.07 33.09 4.13
N VAL A 664 15.95 32.80 3.46
CA VAL A 664 15.00 31.78 3.94
C VAL A 664 15.51 30.35 3.75
N PHE A 665 16.27 30.06 2.68
CA PHE A 665 16.96 28.77 2.50
C PHE A 665 18.12 28.59 3.48
N ASP A 666 18.86 29.66 3.78
CA ASP A 666 19.92 29.68 4.78
C ASP A 666 19.33 29.44 6.19
N ALA A 667 18.25 30.13 6.56
CA ALA A 667 17.54 29.99 7.85
C ALA A 667 16.77 28.67 8.02
N ALA A 668 16.49 27.96 6.92
CA ALA A 668 16.01 26.58 6.91
C ALA A 668 17.14 25.54 7.02
N GLY A 669 18.41 25.95 6.94
CA GLY A 669 19.57 25.04 6.98
C GLY A 669 19.77 24.22 5.71
N LEU A 670 19.12 24.59 4.60
CA LEU A 670 19.09 23.81 3.36
C LEU A 670 20.32 23.98 2.46
N ARG A 671 21.10 25.06 2.60
CA ARG A 671 22.27 25.33 1.73
C ARG A 671 23.30 24.21 1.68
N LYS A 672 23.46 23.44 2.77
CA LYS A 672 24.37 22.27 2.80
C LYS A 672 23.96 21.13 1.86
N PHE A 673 22.75 21.17 1.31
CA PHE A 673 22.26 20.24 0.30
C PHE A 673 22.28 20.81 -1.13
N TRP A 674 22.67 22.08 -1.32
CA TRP A 674 22.40 22.82 -2.55
C TRP A 674 23.16 22.30 -3.78
N PHE A 675 22.44 21.98 -4.86
CA PHE A 675 23.05 21.65 -6.15
C PHE A 675 23.38 22.94 -6.94
N PRO A 676 24.66 23.22 -7.26
CA PRO A 676 25.07 24.52 -7.77
C PRO A 676 24.85 24.69 -9.28
N VAL A 677 24.43 25.90 -9.68
CA VAL A 677 24.20 26.31 -11.08
C VAL A 677 25.43 26.11 -11.98
N SER A 678 26.64 26.16 -11.43
CA SER A 678 27.90 25.89 -12.16
C SER A 678 28.02 24.44 -12.66
N ARG A 679 27.24 23.50 -12.11
CA ARG A 679 27.21 22.08 -12.52
C ARG A 679 25.99 21.71 -13.37
N MET A 680 25.10 22.65 -13.66
CA MET A 680 23.92 22.41 -14.50
C MET A 680 24.26 22.48 -15.99
N PRO A 681 23.87 21.49 -16.81
CA PRO A 681 24.12 21.50 -18.25
C PRO A 681 23.23 22.52 -18.96
N LYS A 682 23.83 23.44 -19.73
CA LYS A 682 23.13 24.58 -20.38
C LYS A 682 22.73 24.34 -21.84
N ASN A 683 23.21 23.23 -22.43
CA ASN A 683 23.11 22.92 -23.86
C ASN A 683 22.44 21.55 -24.11
N GLY A 684 21.47 21.13 -23.29
CA GLY A 684 20.76 19.85 -23.46
C GLY A 684 21.53 18.58 -23.05
N GLY A 685 22.80 18.71 -22.63
CA GLY A 685 23.61 17.58 -22.18
C GLY A 685 23.10 16.93 -20.89
N ASN A 686 23.65 15.75 -20.59
CA ASN A 686 23.38 15.02 -19.35
C ASN A 686 23.76 15.84 -18.11
N TRP A 687 22.92 15.74 -17.08
CA TRP A 687 23.24 16.18 -15.73
C TRP A 687 24.26 15.24 -15.07
N PRO A 688 24.90 15.66 -13.96
CA PRO A 688 25.59 14.73 -13.07
C PRO A 688 24.67 13.57 -12.64
N THR A 689 25.29 12.45 -12.30
CA THR A 689 24.57 11.23 -11.89
C THR A 689 23.96 11.40 -10.51
N VAL A 690 22.83 10.73 -10.25
CA VAL A 690 22.20 10.73 -8.91
C VAL A 690 23.19 10.29 -7.82
N ASP A 691 24.01 9.26 -8.07
CA ASP A 691 25.09 8.82 -7.16
C ASP A 691 26.16 9.89 -6.88
N ASP A 692 26.41 10.81 -7.81
CA ASP A 692 27.40 11.88 -7.64
C ASP A 692 26.80 13.05 -6.86
N MET A 693 25.56 13.45 -7.21
CA MET A 693 24.78 14.42 -6.45
C MET A 693 24.62 13.98 -4.99
N VAL A 694 24.32 12.70 -4.76
CA VAL A 694 24.22 12.11 -3.43
C VAL A 694 25.57 12.12 -2.70
N ARG A 695 26.64 11.65 -3.35
CA ARG A 695 27.99 11.56 -2.75
C ARG A 695 28.59 12.92 -2.39
N GLN A 696 28.30 13.97 -3.17
CA GLN A 696 28.70 15.34 -2.85
C GLN A 696 27.70 16.05 -1.91
N ASN A 697 26.67 15.36 -1.43
CA ASN A 697 25.51 15.88 -0.69
C ASN A 697 24.76 17.02 -1.40
N GLN A 698 24.97 17.22 -2.70
CA GLN A 698 24.31 18.23 -3.55
C GLN A 698 22.94 17.70 -4.02
N ARG A 699 22.06 17.46 -3.05
CA ARG A 699 20.79 16.73 -3.17
C ARG A 699 19.52 17.59 -3.22
N LEU A 700 19.67 18.92 -3.25
CA LEU A 700 18.58 19.88 -3.38
C LEU A 700 18.76 20.69 -4.67
N VAL A 701 17.91 20.44 -5.67
CA VAL A 701 17.83 21.24 -6.90
C VAL A 701 16.77 22.32 -6.71
N VAL A 702 17.08 23.58 -7.01
CA VAL A 702 16.12 24.70 -6.84
C VAL A 702 16.07 25.57 -8.08
N PHE A 703 14.88 25.69 -8.66
CA PHE A 703 14.54 26.57 -9.77
C PHE A 703 13.71 27.78 -9.31
N THR A 704 13.83 28.89 -10.03
CA THR A 704 12.99 30.09 -9.89
C THR A 704 12.57 30.61 -11.26
N SER A 705 11.34 31.12 -11.34
CA SER A 705 10.78 31.77 -12.53
C SER A 705 11.35 33.17 -12.81
N LYS A 706 12.27 33.72 -12.00
CA LYS A 706 12.90 35.05 -12.20
C LYS A 706 14.38 34.98 -12.58
N SER A 707 14.69 35.34 -13.82
CA SER A 707 16.05 35.29 -14.40
C SER A 707 17.14 35.99 -13.59
N ALA A 708 16.83 37.14 -12.99
CA ALA A 708 17.80 37.92 -12.21
C ALA A 708 18.36 37.15 -10.99
N LYS A 709 17.63 36.15 -10.47
CA LYS A 709 18.02 35.33 -9.30
C LYS A 709 19.17 34.37 -9.59
N GLU A 710 19.38 33.99 -10.85
CA GLU A 710 20.51 33.14 -11.23
C GLU A 710 21.85 33.85 -10.99
N THR A 711 21.94 35.12 -11.40
CA THR A 711 23.13 35.95 -11.17
C THR A 711 23.18 36.51 -9.73
N SER A 712 22.04 36.92 -9.16
CA SER A 712 22.01 37.62 -7.87
C SER A 712 21.94 36.71 -6.64
N GLU A 713 21.36 35.51 -6.72
CA GLU A 713 21.12 34.60 -5.58
C GLU A 713 21.67 33.18 -5.79
N GLY A 714 22.14 32.85 -7.01
CA GLY A 714 22.67 31.53 -7.36
C GLY A 714 21.58 30.45 -7.48
N ILE A 715 20.34 30.85 -7.78
CA ILE A 715 19.16 29.98 -7.91
C ILE A 715 18.85 29.81 -9.40
N ALA A 716 18.66 28.58 -9.87
CA ALA A 716 18.63 28.30 -11.31
C ALA A 716 17.41 28.94 -12.00
N TYR A 717 17.62 29.63 -13.12
CA TYR A 717 16.51 30.16 -13.90
C TYR A 717 15.85 29.05 -14.72
N GLU A 718 14.61 28.71 -14.37
CA GLU A 718 13.89 27.52 -14.83
C GLU A 718 13.92 27.32 -16.36
N TRP A 719 13.56 28.36 -17.12
CA TRP A 719 13.49 28.34 -18.58
C TRP A 719 14.85 28.21 -19.29
N ARG A 720 15.97 28.22 -18.54
CA ARG A 720 17.31 27.86 -19.06
C ARG A 720 17.58 26.34 -19.02
N TYR A 721 16.81 25.56 -18.26
CA TYR A 721 17.07 24.12 -18.06
C TYR A 721 15.88 23.22 -18.40
N VAL A 722 14.66 23.74 -18.27
CA VAL A 722 13.39 23.01 -18.39
C VAL A 722 12.60 23.47 -19.64
N VAL A 723 11.95 22.54 -20.33
CA VAL A 723 10.76 22.81 -21.18
C VAL A 723 9.51 22.35 -20.45
N GLU A 724 8.45 23.16 -20.52
CA GLU A 724 7.24 23.00 -19.71
C GLU A 724 5.97 23.25 -20.53
N ASN A 725 5.00 22.35 -20.41
CA ASN A 725 3.69 22.53 -21.03
C ASN A 725 2.84 23.56 -20.27
N GLN A 726 1.85 24.11 -20.95
CA GLN A 726 0.84 24.97 -20.37
C GLN A 726 0.24 24.30 -19.12
N TYR A 727 0.05 25.08 -18.05
CA TYR A 727 -0.65 24.65 -16.84
C TYR A 727 -2.18 24.85 -17.00
N GLY A 728 -2.95 24.35 -16.04
CA GLY A 728 -4.40 24.56 -15.98
C GLY A 728 -5.18 23.80 -17.07
N ASP A 729 -6.41 24.24 -17.35
CA ASP A 729 -7.28 23.67 -18.40
C ASP A 729 -6.63 23.84 -19.80
N GLY A 730 -5.73 24.82 -19.93
CA GLY A 730 -4.86 24.99 -21.09
C GLY A 730 -3.92 23.82 -21.35
N GLY A 731 -3.42 23.18 -20.28
CA GLY A 731 -2.53 22.02 -20.29
C GLY A 731 -3.22 20.68 -20.44
N MET A 732 -4.47 20.55 -19.96
CA MET A 732 -5.20 19.28 -19.92
C MET A 732 -5.87 18.87 -21.25
N LYS A 733 -5.54 19.55 -22.36
CA LYS A 733 -6.19 19.36 -23.67
C LYS A 733 -5.76 18.05 -24.33
N ALA A 734 -6.61 17.02 -24.24
CA ALA A 734 -6.35 15.69 -24.80
C ALA A 734 -5.80 15.74 -26.24
N GLY A 735 -4.65 15.11 -26.47
CA GLY A 735 -3.95 15.10 -27.77
C GLY A 735 -3.12 16.36 -28.09
N SER A 736 -3.07 17.35 -27.20
CA SER A 736 -2.32 18.59 -27.38
C SER A 736 -1.52 18.98 -26.14
N CYS A 737 -0.19 18.96 -26.22
CA CYS A 737 0.72 19.41 -25.16
C CYS A 737 1.48 20.69 -25.60
N PRO A 738 0.85 21.88 -25.54
CA PRO A 738 1.49 23.15 -25.91
C PRO A 738 2.45 23.61 -24.80
N ASN A 739 3.54 24.31 -25.14
CA ASN A 739 4.38 24.97 -24.13
C ASN A 739 3.66 26.18 -23.50
N ARG A 740 4.00 26.52 -22.25
CA ARG A 740 3.62 27.81 -21.65
C ARG A 740 4.44 28.97 -22.26
N ALA A 741 3.94 30.19 -22.14
CA ALA A 741 4.45 31.37 -22.84
C ALA A 741 5.90 31.75 -22.48
N GLU A 742 6.34 31.47 -21.26
CA GLU A 742 7.70 31.75 -20.77
C GLU A 742 8.69 30.62 -21.11
N SER A 743 8.18 29.43 -21.43
CA SER A 743 8.98 28.25 -21.72
C SER A 743 9.31 28.15 -23.21
N SER A 744 10.42 27.47 -23.53
CA SER A 744 10.75 27.15 -24.92
C SER A 744 9.77 26.10 -25.48
N PRO A 745 9.58 26.00 -26.81
CA PRO A 745 8.80 24.91 -27.41
C PRO A 745 9.26 23.53 -26.93
N MET A 746 8.32 22.63 -26.67
CA MET A 746 8.58 21.35 -25.98
C MET A 746 9.68 20.51 -26.65
N ASN A 747 9.80 20.57 -27.97
CA ASN A 747 10.83 19.86 -28.75
C ASN A 747 12.24 20.48 -28.69
N VAL A 748 12.47 21.57 -27.94
CA VAL A 748 13.80 22.19 -27.80
C VAL A 748 14.71 21.32 -26.94
N ILE A 749 15.57 20.55 -27.63
CA ILE A 749 16.56 19.65 -27.01
C ILE A 749 17.67 20.39 -26.23
N THR A 750 17.85 21.71 -26.41
CA THR A 750 18.85 22.47 -25.62
C THR A 750 18.46 22.68 -24.16
N ARG A 751 17.25 22.26 -23.76
CA ARG A 751 16.80 22.09 -22.38
C ARG A 751 16.71 20.59 -22.11
N SER A 752 17.50 20.04 -21.20
CA SER A 752 17.55 18.59 -20.99
C SER A 752 16.40 18.04 -20.14
N LEU A 753 15.72 18.89 -19.37
CA LEU A 753 14.60 18.51 -18.51
C LEU A 753 13.25 18.81 -19.16
N VAL A 754 12.29 17.91 -18.98
CA VAL A 754 10.89 18.06 -19.41
C VAL A 754 9.97 18.07 -18.19
N LEU A 755 9.11 19.07 -18.05
CA LEU A 755 8.07 19.18 -17.02
C LEU A 755 6.70 19.03 -17.66
N MET A 756 5.83 18.22 -17.03
CA MET A 756 4.43 18.07 -17.41
C MET A 756 3.49 18.47 -16.26
N ASN A 757 2.87 19.64 -16.40
CA ASN A 757 1.69 20.08 -15.68
C ASN A 757 0.46 19.29 -16.16
N TYR A 758 -0.29 18.70 -15.23
CA TYR A 758 -1.59 18.10 -15.51
C TYR A 758 -2.57 18.27 -14.34
N PHE A 759 -3.10 19.48 -14.23
CA PHE A 759 -4.09 19.90 -13.24
C PHE A 759 -4.95 21.03 -13.82
N PRO A 760 -6.21 21.18 -13.38
CA PRO A 760 -7.13 22.22 -13.88
C PRO A 760 -6.77 23.62 -13.34
N ASP A 761 -7.32 24.68 -13.95
CA ASP A 761 -7.10 26.07 -13.48
C ASP A 761 -7.70 26.32 -12.08
N ASN A 762 -8.70 25.53 -11.67
CA ASN A 762 -9.26 25.54 -10.32
C ASN A 762 -9.14 24.13 -9.71
N PRO A 763 -8.37 23.93 -8.62
CA PRO A 763 -8.13 22.62 -8.02
C PRO A 763 -9.43 21.89 -7.60
N ASP A 764 -9.80 20.84 -8.35
CA ASP A 764 -11.02 20.06 -8.13
C ASP A 764 -10.72 18.74 -7.41
N LEU A 765 -10.97 18.71 -6.10
CA LEU A 765 -10.82 17.54 -5.23
C LEU A 765 -11.70 16.35 -5.65
N ALA A 766 -12.84 16.59 -6.29
CA ALA A 766 -13.81 15.56 -6.69
C ALA A 766 -13.51 15.00 -8.09
N GLN A 767 -12.92 15.78 -9.00
CA GLN A 767 -12.43 15.30 -10.30
C GLN A 767 -10.98 14.81 -10.28
N ALA A 768 -10.22 15.07 -9.21
CA ALA A 768 -8.84 14.60 -9.05
C ALA A 768 -8.64 13.10 -9.36
N CYS A 769 -9.53 12.21 -8.85
CA CYS A 769 -9.44 10.77 -9.11
C CYS A 769 -9.57 10.41 -10.61
N LYS A 770 -10.31 11.20 -11.38
CA LYS A 770 -10.46 11.06 -12.84
C LYS A 770 -9.26 11.65 -13.57
N HIS A 771 -8.69 12.74 -13.07
CA HIS A 771 -7.57 13.43 -13.70
C HIS A 771 -6.27 12.62 -13.59
N ASN A 772 -5.86 12.26 -12.37
CA ASN A 772 -4.56 11.67 -12.05
C ASN A 772 -4.40 10.18 -12.47
N SER A 773 -5.24 9.70 -13.37
CA SER A 773 -5.40 8.28 -13.72
C SER A 773 -5.11 8.05 -15.22
N ALA A 774 -5.89 7.23 -15.93
CA ALA A 774 -5.69 7.02 -17.38
C ALA A 774 -5.53 8.32 -18.22
N PRO A 775 -6.22 9.45 -17.93
CA PRO A 775 -5.98 10.72 -18.63
C PRO A 775 -4.59 11.33 -18.39
N LEU A 776 -4.01 11.19 -17.19
CA LEU A 776 -2.63 11.60 -16.88
C LEU A 776 -1.62 10.82 -17.72
N ILE A 777 -1.80 9.50 -17.86
CA ILE A 777 -0.98 8.64 -18.73
C ILE A 777 -1.14 9.05 -20.20
N SER A 778 -2.37 9.33 -20.65
CA SER A 778 -2.64 9.81 -22.00
C SER A 778 -1.97 11.15 -22.30
N MET A 779 -1.94 12.09 -21.34
CA MET A 779 -1.20 13.33 -21.49
C MET A 779 0.32 13.09 -21.46
N MET A 780 0.83 12.19 -20.62
CA MET A 780 2.26 11.84 -20.60
C MET A 780 2.75 11.33 -21.97
N ASN A 781 1.96 10.47 -22.64
CA ASN A 781 2.24 10.03 -24.00
C ASN A 781 2.15 11.18 -25.02
N THR A 782 1.20 12.10 -24.84
CA THR A 782 1.04 13.30 -25.70
C THR A 782 2.24 14.24 -25.56
N CYS A 783 2.67 14.53 -24.34
CA CYS A 783 3.81 15.38 -24.04
C CYS A 783 5.14 14.71 -24.41
N TYR A 784 5.26 13.38 -24.32
CA TYR A 784 6.43 12.64 -24.83
C TYR A 784 6.68 12.93 -26.32
N GLN A 785 5.62 12.85 -27.14
CA GLN A 785 5.68 13.17 -28.57
C GLN A 785 6.01 14.65 -28.79
N ALA A 786 5.27 15.57 -28.14
CA ALA A 786 5.48 17.01 -28.26
C ALA A 786 6.89 17.45 -27.80
N ALA A 787 7.47 16.75 -26.81
CA ALA A 787 8.82 17.00 -26.31
C ALA A 787 9.95 16.49 -27.22
N GLY A 788 9.62 15.91 -28.38
CA GLY A 788 10.59 15.33 -29.31
C GLY A 788 11.07 13.95 -28.85
N ASN A 789 10.13 13.07 -28.49
CA ASN A 789 10.38 11.71 -27.98
C ASN A 789 11.18 11.68 -26.66
N ARG A 790 10.81 12.57 -25.72
CA ARG A 790 11.44 12.67 -24.39
C ARG A 790 10.39 12.59 -23.29
N TRP A 791 10.52 11.62 -22.39
CA TRP A 791 9.57 11.43 -21.30
C TRP A 791 9.71 12.55 -20.25
N PRO A 792 8.61 12.99 -19.60
CA PRO A 792 8.68 13.96 -18.51
C PRO A 792 9.63 13.52 -17.40
N ASN A 793 10.54 14.42 -17.01
CA ASN A 793 11.34 14.29 -15.80
C ASN A 793 10.54 14.69 -14.55
N PHE A 794 9.50 15.51 -14.71
CA PHE A 794 8.61 15.92 -13.63
C PHE A 794 7.16 15.76 -14.08
N ILE A 795 6.37 15.06 -13.28
CA ILE A 795 4.92 14.88 -13.47
C ILE A 795 4.22 15.62 -12.34
N THR A 796 3.58 16.74 -12.68
CA THR A 796 3.04 17.73 -11.73
C THR A 796 1.53 17.63 -11.66
N VAL A 797 0.99 17.35 -10.47
CA VAL A 797 -0.45 17.15 -10.22
C VAL A 797 -0.96 17.84 -8.95
N ASP A 798 -2.25 18.17 -8.96
CA ASP A 798 -3.04 18.41 -7.74
C ASP A 798 -3.47 17.07 -7.11
N PHE A 799 -3.62 17.05 -5.78
CA PHE A 799 -4.16 15.93 -5.00
C PHE A 799 -3.57 14.55 -5.36
N TYR A 800 -2.23 14.44 -5.40
CA TYR A 800 -1.49 13.25 -5.91
C TYR A 800 -1.91 11.87 -5.37
N LYS A 801 -2.60 11.81 -4.22
CA LYS A 801 -3.15 10.58 -3.59
C LYS A 801 -4.50 10.12 -4.16
N ARG A 802 -5.11 10.88 -5.07
CA ARG A 802 -6.40 10.57 -5.67
C ARG A 802 -6.23 10.02 -7.08
N SER A 803 -6.86 8.88 -7.36
CA SER A 803 -6.85 8.16 -8.64
C SER A 803 -8.00 7.13 -8.66
N ASP A 804 -8.17 6.38 -9.76
CA ASP A 804 -9.07 5.21 -9.86
C ASP A 804 -8.32 3.87 -9.84
N GLY A 805 -7.08 3.91 -9.34
CA GLY A 805 -6.09 2.83 -9.36
C GLY A 805 -4.68 3.39 -9.12
N GLY A 806 -3.67 2.85 -9.81
CA GLY A 806 -2.24 3.17 -9.58
C GLY A 806 -1.81 4.65 -9.75
N GLY A 807 -2.61 5.46 -10.42
CA GLY A 807 -2.56 6.93 -10.33
C GLY A 807 -1.26 7.62 -10.75
N ALA A 808 -0.98 8.77 -10.13
CA ALA A 808 0.25 9.53 -10.37
C ALA A 808 1.55 8.76 -10.03
N PRO A 809 1.61 7.89 -9.00
CA PRO A 809 2.74 6.97 -8.83
C PRO A 809 2.96 6.05 -10.04
N ALA A 810 1.91 5.43 -10.59
CA ALA A 810 2.04 4.56 -11.76
C ALA A 810 2.51 5.31 -13.02
N ALA A 811 2.14 6.59 -13.18
CA ALA A 811 2.68 7.44 -14.24
C ALA A 811 4.20 7.65 -14.09
N VAL A 812 4.67 7.82 -12.86
CA VAL A 812 6.09 7.96 -12.54
C VAL A 812 6.85 6.64 -12.67
N ASP A 813 6.23 5.50 -12.37
CA ASP A 813 6.79 4.17 -12.61
C ASP A 813 6.92 3.86 -14.11
N MET A 814 5.95 4.29 -14.94
CA MET A 814 6.05 4.21 -16.39
C MET A 814 7.14 5.13 -16.95
N GLY A 815 7.18 6.40 -16.54
CA GLY A 815 8.22 7.35 -16.93
C GLY A 815 9.64 6.89 -16.55
N ASN A 816 9.80 6.38 -15.32
CA ASN A 816 11.08 5.79 -14.90
C ASN A 816 11.41 4.50 -15.63
N GLY A 817 10.44 3.60 -15.88
CA GLY A 817 10.69 2.40 -16.70
C GLY A 817 11.31 2.76 -18.05
N GLN A 818 10.75 3.77 -18.69
CA GLN A 818 11.20 4.25 -19.99
C GLN A 818 12.56 4.96 -19.92
N LEU A 819 12.77 5.87 -18.97
CA LEU A 819 14.02 6.63 -18.86
C LEU A 819 15.19 5.83 -18.27
N VAL A 820 14.93 4.93 -17.32
CA VAL A 820 15.97 4.15 -16.62
C VAL A 820 16.41 2.98 -17.48
N CYS A 821 15.46 2.16 -17.97
CA CYS A 821 15.79 0.89 -18.63
C CYS A 821 15.08 0.62 -19.97
N GLY A 822 14.21 1.51 -20.46
CA GLY A 822 13.55 1.37 -21.76
C GLY A 822 12.31 0.46 -21.76
N CYS A 823 11.69 0.28 -20.59
CA CYS A 823 10.53 -0.60 -20.41
C CYS A 823 9.25 0.20 -20.11
N THR A 824 8.09 -0.43 -20.29
CA THR A 824 6.78 0.17 -20.02
C THR A 824 6.52 0.47 -18.54
N ASN A 825 7.29 -0.13 -17.63
CA ASN A 825 7.23 0.13 -16.18
C ASN A 825 8.59 -0.17 -15.52
N ILE A 826 8.98 0.59 -14.49
CA ILE A 826 10.22 0.43 -13.71
C ILE A 826 10.33 -0.95 -13.05
N GLY A 827 9.21 -1.61 -12.74
CA GLY A 827 9.15 -2.96 -12.19
C GLY A 827 9.61 -4.06 -13.15
N TYR A 828 9.75 -3.77 -14.45
CA TYR A 828 10.33 -4.69 -15.45
C TYR A 828 11.85 -4.48 -15.66
N CYS A 829 12.47 -3.56 -14.90
CA CYS A 829 13.91 -3.29 -15.00
C CYS A 829 14.73 -4.29 -14.16
N LYS A 830 15.68 -4.98 -14.81
CA LYS A 830 16.72 -5.80 -14.18
C LYS A 830 17.98 -4.97 -13.88
N ALA A 831 18.73 -5.36 -12.85
CA ALA A 831 20.07 -4.83 -12.63
C ALA A 831 21.01 -5.28 -13.75
N ASN A 832 21.86 -4.38 -14.23
CA ASN A 832 22.83 -4.60 -15.32
C ASN A 832 22.21 -5.10 -16.65
N MET A 833 20.92 -4.86 -16.90
CA MET A 833 20.29 -5.16 -18.19
C MET A 833 20.74 -4.21 -19.30
N THR A 834 20.64 -4.65 -20.56
CA THR A 834 20.67 -3.75 -21.71
C THR A 834 19.36 -2.95 -21.78
N PHE A 835 19.43 -1.68 -22.16
CA PHE A 835 18.24 -0.83 -22.33
C PHE A 835 17.27 -1.45 -23.36
N GLY A 836 16.01 -1.66 -22.97
CA GLY A 836 14.97 -2.36 -23.74
C GLY A 836 14.86 -3.88 -23.48
N ALA A 837 15.79 -4.50 -22.77
CA ALA A 837 15.77 -5.94 -22.47
C ALA A 837 14.90 -6.27 -21.23
N CYS A 838 13.61 -5.98 -21.33
CA CYS A 838 12.66 -5.98 -20.20
C CYS A 838 12.34 -7.38 -19.65
N ASP A 839 12.24 -7.47 -18.31
CA ASP A 839 11.67 -8.63 -17.62
C ASP A 839 10.13 -8.59 -17.69
N ILE A 840 9.61 -8.85 -18.89
CA ILE A 840 8.19 -9.15 -19.11
C ILE A 840 7.94 -10.57 -18.55
N PRO A 841 6.99 -10.78 -17.64
CA PRO A 841 6.61 -12.14 -17.21
C PRO A 841 6.22 -13.00 -18.42
N GLU A 842 6.70 -14.24 -18.50
CA GLU A 842 6.43 -15.14 -19.63
C GLU A 842 4.96 -15.55 -19.73
N ASP A 843 4.16 -14.71 -20.39
CA ASP A 843 2.89 -15.08 -21.04
C ASP A 843 2.42 -13.96 -22.01
N THR A 844 3.25 -13.56 -22.98
CA THR A 844 2.81 -13.00 -24.29
C THR A 844 3.99 -12.70 -25.23
N VAL A 845 4.04 -13.38 -26.39
CA VAL A 845 4.75 -12.88 -27.58
C VAL A 845 3.82 -13.06 -28.78
N ALA A 846 3.34 -11.95 -29.34
CA ALA A 846 2.54 -11.93 -30.57
C ALA A 846 3.40 -11.42 -31.75
N PRO A 847 3.20 -11.88 -33.00
CA PRO A 847 4.08 -11.54 -34.11
C PRO A 847 4.02 -10.08 -34.57
N THR A 848 5.07 -9.65 -35.28
CA THR A 848 5.30 -8.29 -35.79
C THR A 848 4.25 -7.80 -36.78
N ALA A 849 3.91 -6.51 -36.70
CA ALA A 849 2.97 -5.86 -37.62
C ALA A 849 3.63 -5.48 -38.98
N LEU A 850 2.81 -5.44 -40.03
CA LEU A 850 3.14 -4.87 -41.35
C LEU A 850 2.64 -3.41 -41.44
N PRO A 851 3.22 -2.57 -42.32
CA PRO A 851 2.96 -1.13 -42.33
C PRO A 851 1.53 -0.78 -42.75
N GLY A 852 0.93 0.19 -42.05
CA GLY A 852 -0.40 0.70 -42.34
C GLY A 852 -0.44 1.64 -43.55
N ASN A 853 -1.63 1.77 -44.14
CA ASN A 853 -1.94 2.75 -45.18
C ASN A 853 -3.05 3.68 -44.67
N GLU A 854 -3.02 4.96 -45.04
CA GLU A 854 -3.95 5.96 -44.49
C GLU A 854 -5.35 5.88 -45.11
N THR A 855 -6.38 6.07 -44.29
CA THR A 855 -7.70 6.54 -44.75
C THR A 855 -8.28 7.55 -43.76
N ASN A 856 -8.58 8.75 -44.26
CA ASN A 856 -9.36 9.78 -43.58
C ASN A 856 -10.88 9.43 -43.58
N PHE A 857 -11.71 10.40 -43.16
CA PHE A 857 -13.19 10.39 -43.03
C PHE A 857 -13.74 9.90 -41.67
N ALA A 858 -14.73 10.55 -41.06
CA ALA A 858 -15.29 11.89 -41.30
C ALA A 858 -15.96 12.43 -40.03
N ALA A 859 -16.03 13.76 -39.89
CA ALA A 859 -16.79 14.40 -38.81
C ALA A 859 -18.30 14.30 -39.06
N VAL A 860 -19.05 13.77 -38.08
CA VAL A 860 -20.52 13.77 -38.10
C VAL A 860 -21.03 14.83 -37.12
N HIS A 861 -21.59 15.91 -37.66
CA HIS A 861 -22.26 16.94 -36.85
C HIS A 861 -23.60 16.43 -36.31
N SER A 862 -23.73 16.40 -34.98
CA SER A 862 -25.03 16.32 -34.29
C SER A 862 -25.44 17.71 -33.81
N ARG A 863 -26.56 18.25 -34.30
CA ARG A 863 -27.13 19.52 -33.82
C ARG A 863 -27.84 19.34 -32.48
N PRO A 864 -27.86 20.37 -31.60
CA PRO A 864 -28.43 20.25 -30.27
C PRO A 864 -29.96 20.22 -30.29
N ILE A 865 -30.55 19.41 -29.42
CA ILE A 865 -31.97 19.45 -29.07
C ILE A 865 -32.14 20.42 -27.89
N GLN A 866 -33.07 21.36 -27.99
CA GLN A 866 -33.31 22.37 -26.95
C GLN A 866 -34.05 21.77 -25.76
N LEU A 867 -33.51 21.94 -24.55
CA LEU A 867 -34.27 21.75 -23.31
C LEU A 867 -35.05 23.03 -23.01
N GLN A 868 -36.36 22.99 -23.24
CA GLN A 868 -37.34 23.69 -22.42
C GLN A 868 -38.13 22.63 -21.62
N TRP A 869 -38.89 23.06 -20.61
CA TRP A 869 -39.51 22.24 -19.54
C TRP A 869 -38.59 21.80 -18.39
N LEU A 870 -38.22 22.74 -17.52
CA LEU A 870 -37.88 22.43 -16.11
C LEU A 870 -38.06 23.64 -15.15
N LEU A 871 -39.16 24.38 -15.29
CA LEU A 871 -39.56 25.46 -14.37
C LEU A 871 -41.03 25.29 -13.97
N GLY A 872 -41.27 24.61 -12.85
CA GLY A 872 -42.63 24.34 -12.34
C GLY A 872 -42.73 23.57 -11.02
N GLY A 873 -41.60 23.33 -10.32
CA GLY A 873 -41.54 22.40 -9.17
C GLY A 873 -41.03 23.00 -7.86
N LEU A 874 -40.99 24.33 -7.70
CA LEU A 874 -40.36 24.98 -6.54
C LEU A 874 -41.20 26.09 -5.85
N LEU A 875 -42.52 26.11 -6.05
CA LEU A 875 -43.42 27.13 -5.50
C LEU A 875 -44.59 26.56 -4.66
N MET A 876 -44.39 25.39 -4.04
CA MET A 876 -45.43 24.64 -3.30
C MET A 876 -44.97 24.15 -1.90
N ILE A 877 -44.00 24.84 -1.29
CA ILE A 877 -43.48 24.53 0.07
C ILE A 877 -43.53 25.75 1.02
N LEU A 878 -43.90 26.94 0.52
CA LEU A 878 -43.79 28.21 1.26
C LEU A 878 -45.13 28.84 1.72
N THR A 879 -46.22 28.06 1.71
CA THR A 879 -47.59 28.56 2.03
C THR A 879 -48.37 27.69 3.03
N LEU A 880 -47.71 26.79 3.77
CA LEU A 880 -48.34 25.95 4.81
C LEU A 880 -47.58 26.04 6.14
N SER A 881 -47.50 27.26 6.68
CA SER A 881 -47.02 27.53 8.04
C SER A 881 -47.66 28.81 8.62
N LEU A 882 -48.97 28.96 8.48
CA LEU A 882 -49.72 30.10 9.04
C LEU A 882 -51.23 29.82 9.23
N SER A 883 -51.57 28.68 9.86
CA SER A 883 -52.85 28.37 10.53
C SER A 883 -52.63 27.18 11.45
#